data_AF-A0A522CMR4-F1
#
_entry.id   AF-A0A522CMR4-F1
#
_cell.length_a   1.000
_cell.length_b   1.000
_cell.length_c   1.000
_cell.angle_alpha   90.00
_cell.angle_beta   90.00
_cell.angle_gamma   90.00
#
_symmetry.space_group_name_H-M   'P 1'
#
loop_
_entity.id
_entity.type
_entity.pdbx_description
1 polymer ?
#
loop_
_entity_poly.entity_id
_entity_poly.type
_entity_poly.pdbx_seq_one_letter_code
_entity_poly.pdbx_strand_id
1 'polypeptide(L)'
;MFFARLFLAVFLLSFCMPFVPAAHADTNVLFIVDASGSMKKLVDGKQRMVVAKKVLGETLSNMPKDAHLGLFVYGHRKSKDCSDMELVAPIGGEDAASIRKTIAGLAPKGETPIADSLRQAAKSFNAFKGQQNSIILVTDGIEECKGDPCAAAQELKDAGLDVKVNIVGFTLTEQEGQALKCVSDITGGQYYSASNAAGLTDALKQVQQQVQETAVVQTAKPAAKSDDILAAKNGGTLIFGPNDNWATMNTETLKTATYSGEGVWQFKDGKPGTFDRVELLIPDASEYNLKNFEVLAGDESPTGQFRSLGEFSTMNAKMQPEGWQAFKFEPTTAKYLKIIFKNAHSDSYVRGHRIRVPGKIDETATAAAKPVQDGIDILSAKHGGTLVMAPNDKWETINTEAFSGPTYGGDGIWSFKDGKPATFSSIEVHIPDASEYNLKDFEVFAGNEGPAGQFQSLGAFTTQNTKVMPDGWQAFTFAPTTAKYVKVSFKTAHSNSYIRGHRIRLFGKIDDAAPAAEKAPAIAGTDILKQSNGGMLLVSPNDEWTKLNDGKGDRATTYSGQGIWAFKGEKPATFEAVDVLVPHTDSYNLKEFEVLVGDDGPTGNFKSIGTFTAENIKVMPNGYQRFTFPKVKAKYIKFDFKTGWGSYIAAYELGVIGTVEE
;
A
#
# COMPACT_ATOMS: atom_id res chain seq x y z
N MET A 1 -86.13 -27.03 -34.22
CA MET A 1 -85.33 -27.58 -35.33
C MET A 1 -83.93 -27.00 -35.25
N PHE A 2 -82.91 -27.88 -35.17
CA PHE A 2 -81.47 -27.67 -35.45
C PHE A 2 -80.72 -26.56 -34.68
N PHE A 3 -79.86 -26.88 -33.70
CA PHE A 3 -78.49 -27.45 -33.74
C PHE A 3 -77.41 -26.36 -33.55
N ALA A 4 -76.46 -26.70 -32.67
CA ALA A 4 -75.36 -25.90 -32.16
C ALA A 4 -74.39 -25.34 -33.22
N ARG A 5 -73.62 -24.29 -32.85
CA ARG A 5 -72.15 -24.34 -32.91
C ARG A 5 -71.45 -23.18 -32.19
N LEU A 6 -70.61 -23.61 -31.26
CA LEU A 6 -69.51 -22.94 -30.57
C LEU A 6 -68.49 -22.41 -31.59
N PHE A 7 -68.00 -21.17 -31.45
CA PHE A 7 -66.68 -20.79 -31.99
C PHE A 7 -65.92 -19.92 -30.99
N LEU A 8 -64.74 -20.44 -30.66
CA LEU A 8 -63.74 -20.00 -29.71
C LEU A 8 -62.95 -18.83 -30.32
N ALA A 9 -62.89 -17.69 -29.64
CA ALA A 9 -62.01 -16.58 -29.99
C ALA A 9 -60.60 -16.85 -29.44
N VAL A 10 -59.66 -17.25 -30.30
CA VAL A 10 -58.24 -17.34 -29.99
C VAL A 10 -57.57 -16.04 -30.44
N PHE A 11 -57.15 -15.23 -29.46
CA PHE A 11 -56.34 -14.03 -29.67
C PHE A 11 -54.89 -14.46 -29.99
N LEU A 12 -54.49 -14.36 -31.26
CA LEU A 12 -53.09 -14.52 -31.67
C LEU A 12 -52.36 -13.17 -31.48
N LEU A 13 -51.84 -12.96 -30.27
CA LEU A 13 -50.85 -11.92 -29.99
C LEU A 13 -49.50 -12.41 -30.51
N SER A 14 -49.16 -12.01 -31.74
CA SER A 14 -47.85 -12.24 -32.34
C SER A 14 -46.79 -11.46 -31.57
N PHE A 15 -46.06 -12.16 -30.71
CA PHE A 15 -44.95 -11.63 -29.91
C PHE A 15 -43.74 -11.44 -30.83
N CYS A 16 -43.67 -10.29 -31.51
CA CYS A 16 -42.48 -9.89 -32.24
C CYS A 16 -41.45 -9.40 -31.22
N MET A 17 -40.62 -10.30 -30.68
CA MET A 17 -39.39 -9.90 -29.99
C MET A 17 -38.49 -9.20 -31.02
N PRO A 18 -38.08 -7.94 -30.82
CA PRO A 18 -36.98 -7.40 -31.58
C PRO A 18 -35.73 -8.20 -31.20
N PHE A 19 -35.27 -9.06 -32.11
CA PHE A 19 -33.95 -9.65 -32.03
C PHE A 19 -32.96 -8.51 -32.26
N VAL A 20 -32.50 -7.90 -31.17
CA VAL A 20 -31.37 -6.97 -31.21
C VAL A 20 -30.12 -7.86 -31.28
N PRO A 21 -29.42 -7.95 -32.41
CA PRO A 21 -28.15 -8.66 -32.44
C PRO A 21 -27.21 -7.99 -31.45
N ALA A 22 -26.55 -8.80 -30.61
CA ALA A 22 -25.43 -8.33 -29.80
C ALA A 22 -24.37 -7.77 -30.76
N ALA A 23 -24.10 -6.47 -30.69
CA ALA A 23 -22.98 -5.87 -31.40
C ALA A 23 -21.70 -6.38 -30.75
N HIS A 24 -21.11 -7.43 -31.33
CA HIS A 24 -19.73 -7.79 -31.10
C HIS A 24 -18.86 -6.62 -31.59
N ALA A 25 -17.92 -6.16 -30.78
CA ALA A 25 -16.93 -5.20 -31.25
C ALA A 25 -15.92 -5.99 -32.09
N ASP A 26 -16.12 -6.00 -33.41
CA ASP A 26 -15.24 -6.73 -34.33
C ASP A 26 -13.82 -6.15 -34.27
N THR A 27 -12.84 -6.99 -33.96
CA THR A 27 -11.41 -6.62 -33.96
C THR A 27 -10.85 -6.78 -35.37
N ASN A 28 -10.36 -5.68 -35.95
CA ASN A 28 -9.82 -5.65 -37.31
C ASN A 28 -8.30 -5.57 -37.27
N VAL A 29 -7.62 -6.53 -37.89
CA VAL A 29 -6.15 -6.64 -37.88
C VAL A 29 -5.63 -6.68 -39.32
N LEU A 30 -4.78 -5.72 -39.68
CA LEU A 30 -4.09 -5.70 -40.97
C LEU A 30 -2.60 -5.97 -40.76
N PHE A 31 -2.12 -7.09 -41.30
CA PHE A 31 -0.69 -7.38 -41.34
C PHE A 31 -0.03 -6.59 -42.46
N ILE A 32 1.05 -5.86 -42.16
CA ILE A 32 1.97 -5.32 -43.15
C ILE A 32 3.24 -6.17 -43.11
N VAL A 33 3.53 -6.86 -44.20
CA VAL A 33 4.68 -7.78 -44.29
C VAL A 33 5.74 -7.22 -45.24
N ASP A 34 6.95 -7.11 -44.71
CA ASP A 34 8.15 -6.78 -45.47
C ASP A 34 8.59 -7.94 -46.36
N ALA A 35 8.63 -7.71 -47.66
CA ALA A 35 9.26 -8.58 -48.64
C ALA A 35 10.30 -7.82 -49.48
N SER A 36 10.98 -6.85 -48.89
CA SER A 36 12.11 -6.15 -49.50
C SER A 36 13.30 -7.08 -49.78
N GLY A 37 14.30 -6.58 -50.48
CA GLY A 37 15.51 -7.31 -50.80
C GLY A 37 16.32 -7.73 -49.57
N SER A 38 16.28 -6.98 -48.46
CA SER A 38 17.00 -7.31 -47.21
C SER A 38 16.51 -8.60 -46.58
N MET A 39 15.25 -8.98 -46.80
CA MET A 39 14.68 -10.24 -46.34
C MET A 39 15.32 -11.51 -46.96
N LYS A 40 16.23 -11.36 -47.93
CA LYS A 40 17.12 -12.43 -48.43
C LYS A 40 18.30 -12.72 -47.50
N LYS A 41 18.65 -11.78 -46.62
CA LYS A 41 19.75 -11.94 -45.65
C LYS A 41 19.47 -13.12 -44.74
N LEU A 42 20.53 -13.65 -44.14
CA LEU A 42 20.44 -14.80 -43.25
C LEU A 42 20.20 -14.38 -41.80
N VAL A 43 19.49 -15.22 -41.08
CA VAL A 43 19.32 -15.24 -39.62
C VAL A 43 19.32 -16.70 -39.21
N ASP A 44 20.19 -17.07 -38.27
CA ASP A 44 20.43 -18.46 -37.85
C ASP A 44 20.61 -19.45 -39.01
N GLY A 45 21.36 -19.03 -40.04
CA GLY A 45 21.65 -19.86 -41.21
C GLY A 45 20.49 -20.06 -42.21
N LYS A 46 19.35 -19.39 -42.01
CA LYS A 46 18.20 -19.41 -42.94
C LYS A 46 17.87 -18.01 -43.43
N GLN A 47 17.26 -17.89 -44.62
CA GLN A 47 16.80 -16.59 -45.10
C GLN A 47 15.73 -16.01 -44.16
N ARG A 48 15.82 -14.71 -43.85
CA ARG A 48 14.87 -13.98 -42.98
C ARG A 48 13.43 -14.18 -43.43
N MET A 49 13.15 -14.08 -44.74
CA MET A 49 11.83 -14.36 -45.31
C MET A 49 11.32 -15.78 -44.99
N VAL A 50 12.20 -16.80 -45.02
CA VAL A 50 11.81 -18.19 -44.71
C VAL A 50 11.38 -18.30 -43.24
N VAL A 51 12.09 -17.63 -42.34
CA VAL A 51 11.74 -17.58 -40.92
C VAL A 51 10.43 -16.82 -40.71
N ALA A 52 10.31 -15.62 -41.29
CA ALA A 52 9.12 -14.79 -41.18
C ALA A 52 7.86 -15.49 -41.67
N LYS A 53 7.91 -16.17 -42.83
CA LYS A 53 6.79 -16.97 -43.36
C LYS A 53 6.32 -18.05 -42.38
N LYS A 54 7.27 -18.77 -41.77
CA LYS A 54 6.97 -19.82 -40.81
C LYS A 54 6.23 -19.24 -39.60
N VAL A 55 6.82 -18.22 -38.97
CA VAL A 55 6.28 -17.64 -37.73
C VAL A 55 4.95 -16.91 -37.97
N LEU A 56 4.82 -16.16 -39.07
CA LEU A 56 3.56 -15.52 -39.47
C LEU A 56 2.47 -16.55 -39.73
N GLY A 57 2.81 -17.68 -40.37
CA GLY A 57 1.85 -18.76 -40.61
C GLY A 57 1.34 -19.42 -39.32
N GLU A 58 2.22 -19.59 -38.33
CA GLU A 58 1.85 -20.07 -36.99
C GLU A 58 0.99 -19.04 -36.25
N THR A 59 1.36 -17.76 -36.32
CA THR A 59 0.63 -16.65 -35.69
C THR A 59 -0.80 -16.54 -36.24
N LEU A 60 -0.96 -16.54 -37.56
CA LEU A 60 -2.27 -16.51 -38.22
C LEU A 60 -3.15 -17.69 -37.85
N SER A 61 -2.55 -18.87 -37.63
CA SER A 61 -3.31 -20.08 -37.26
C SER A 61 -3.88 -20.01 -35.84
N ASN A 62 -3.35 -19.13 -35.00
CA ASN A 62 -3.76 -18.98 -33.60
C ASN A 62 -4.53 -17.66 -33.35
N MET A 63 -4.75 -16.82 -34.38
CA MET A 63 -5.54 -15.60 -34.21
C MET A 63 -6.98 -15.91 -33.77
N PRO A 64 -7.64 -15.01 -33.01
CA PRO A 64 -9.04 -15.17 -32.61
C PRO A 64 -9.94 -15.39 -33.82
N LYS A 65 -10.92 -16.28 -33.70
CA LYS A 65 -11.82 -16.65 -34.82
C LYS A 65 -12.76 -15.52 -35.24
N ASP A 66 -12.96 -14.56 -34.35
CA ASP A 66 -13.77 -13.36 -34.46
C ASP A 66 -12.95 -12.13 -34.91
N ALA A 67 -11.63 -12.26 -35.09
CA ALA A 67 -10.82 -11.18 -35.65
C ALA A 67 -10.91 -11.16 -37.19
N HIS A 68 -11.23 -9.99 -37.76
CA HIS A 68 -11.17 -9.78 -39.21
C HIS A 68 -9.73 -9.51 -39.63
N LEU A 69 -9.17 -10.41 -40.43
CA LEU A 69 -7.77 -10.34 -40.85
C LEU A 69 -7.65 -9.74 -42.26
N GLY A 70 -6.59 -8.98 -42.49
CA GLY A 70 -6.16 -8.52 -43.80
C GLY A 70 -4.66 -8.65 -43.98
N LEU A 71 -4.20 -8.54 -45.23
CA LEU A 71 -2.79 -8.61 -45.59
C LEU A 71 -2.42 -7.50 -46.58
N PHE A 72 -1.41 -6.73 -46.21
CA PHE A 72 -0.73 -5.75 -47.03
C PHE A 72 0.75 -6.12 -47.12
N VAL A 73 1.34 -6.02 -48.31
CA VAL A 73 2.72 -6.45 -48.54
C VAL A 73 3.45 -5.42 -49.39
N TYR A 74 4.69 -5.12 -49.04
CA TYR A 74 5.59 -4.31 -49.87
C TYR A 74 6.84 -5.09 -50.30
N GLY A 75 7.41 -4.69 -51.44
CA GLY A 75 8.66 -5.22 -51.99
C GLY A 75 8.58 -6.62 -52.63
N HIS A 76 7.40 -7.24 -52.77
CA HIS A 76 7.32 -8.66 -53.13
C HIS A 76 7.37 -8.98 -54.63
N ARG A 77 7.32 -7.98 -55.54
CA ARG A 77 7.16 -8.20 -57.00
C ARG A 77 8.27 -7.57 -57.84
N LYS A 78 8.62 -6.32 -57.56
CA LYS A 78 9.50 -5.49 -58.39
C LYS A 78 10.75 -5.07 -57.61
N SER A 79 11.90 -5.06 -58.28
CA SER A 79 13.16 -4.61 -57.68
C SER A 79 13.36 -3.12 -57.93
N LYS A 80 13.89 -2.38 -56.93
CA LYS A 80 14.17 -0.94 -57.02
C LYS A 80 12.95 -0.06 -57.33
N ASP A 81 11.78 -0.47 -56.85
CA ASP A 81 10.52 0.25 -57.05
C ASP A 81 9.83 0.49 -55.70
N CYS A 82 9.90 1.73 -55.22
CA CYS A 82 9.22 2.18 -54.00
C CYS A 82 7.69 2.17 -54.10
N SER A 83 7.14 2.04 -55.30
CA SER A 83 5.69 1.89 -55.49
C SER A 83 5.22 0.44 -55.38
N ASP A 84 6.12 -0.53 -55.18
CA ASP A 84 5.76 -1.94 -55.04
C ASP A 84 5.16 -2.25 -53.67
N MET A 85 3.91 -1.86 -53.49
CA MET A 85 3.09 -2.19 -52.34
C MET A 85 1.68 -2.58 -52.78
N GLU A 86 1.06 -3.49 -52.04
CA GLU A 86 -0.23 -4.07 -52.42
C GLU A 86 -1.04 -4.48 -51.19
N LEU A 87 -2.33 -4.10 -51.18
CA LEU A 87 -3.32 -4.74 -50.33
C LEU A 87 -3.70 -6.07 -50.97
N VAL A 88 -3.08 -7.14 -50.51
CA VAL A 88 -3.24 -8.48 -51.09
C VAL A 88 -4.55 -9.13 -50.63
N ALA A 89 -4.94 -8.91 -49.37
CA ALA A 89 -6.22 -9.33 -48.83
C ALA A 89 -6.86 -8.18 -48.04
N PRO A 90 -8.07 -7.70 -48.43
CA PRO A 90 -8.84 -6.76 -47.62
C PRO A 90 -9.17 -7.33 -46.24
N ILE A 91 -9.35 -6.47 -45.24
CA ILE A 91 -9.76 -6.86 -43.89
C ILE A 91 -11.10 -7.61 -43.96
N GLY A 92 -11.11 -8.85 -43.49
CA GLY A 92 -12.30 -9.72 -43.52
C GLY A 92 -12.65 -10.28 -44.91
N GLY A 93 -11.82 -10.02 -45.93
CA GLY A 93 -12.04 -10.51 -47.29
C GLY A 93 -11.61 -11.96 -47.53
N GLU A 94 -10.66 -12.46 -46.74
CA GLU A 94 -10.15 -13.83 -46.81
C GLU A 94 -10.00 -14.43 -45.41
N ASP A 95 -10.01 -15.77 -45.31
CA ASP A 95 -9.73 -16.47 -44.07
C ASP A 95 -8.22 -16.56 -43.76
N ALA A 96 -7.88 -16.85 -42.51
CA ALA A 96 -6.49 -16.98 -42.05
C ALA A 96 -5.69 -18.03 -42.86
N ALA A 97 -6.36 -19.09 -43.34
CA ALA A 97 -5.73 -20.14 -44.12
C ALA A 97 -5.31 -19.66 -45.52
N SER A 98 -6.14 -18.83 -46.16
CA SER A 98 -5.87 -18.22 -47.47
C SER A 98 -4.76 -17.18 -47.37
N ILE A 99 -4.82 -16.30 -46.35
CA ILE A 99 -3.76 -15.33 -46.08
C ILE A 99 -2.42 -16.04 -45.83
N ARG A 100 -2.41 -17.13 -45.05
CA ARG A 100 -1.21 -17.94 -44.80
C ARG A 100 -0.63 -18.52 -46.09
N LYS A 101 -1.48 -19.01 -47.00
CA LYS A 101 -1.04 -19.54 -48.30
C LYS A 101 -0.38 -18.44 -49.14
N THR A 102 -0.95 -17.24 -49.13
CA THR A 102 -0.40 -16.07 -49.79
C THR A 102 0.98 -15.69 -49.23
N ILE A 103 1.11 -15.61 -47.89
CA ILE A 103 2.41 -15.35 -47.23
C ILE A 103 3.45 -16.40 -47.63
N ALA A 104 3.08 -17.69 -47.67
CA ALA A 104 4.00 -18.76 -48.07
C ALA A 104 4.58 -18.57 -49.48
N GLY A 105 3.86 -17.90 -50.37
CA GLY A 105 4.28 -17.59 -51.75
C GLY A 105 5.18 -16.36 -51.92
N LEU A 106 5.34 -15.51 -50.89
CA LEU A 106 6.05 -14.23 -51.02
C LEU A 106 7.53 -14.40 -51.41
N ALA A 107 8.03 -13.56 -52.30
CA ALA A 107 9.44 -13.57 -52.69
C ALA A 107 10.07 -12.21 -52.34
N PRO A 108 11.21 -12.17 -51.62
CA PRO A 108 11.84 -10.92 -51.26
C PRO A 108 12.49 -10.27 -52.50
N LYS A 109 12.14 -9.04 -52.88
CA LYS A 109 12.64 -8.42 -54.15
C LYS A 109 12.92 -6.92 -54.11
N GLY A 110 12.03 -6.13 -53.51
CA GLY A 110 11.93 -4.68 -53.70
C GLY A 110 12.53 -3.85 -52.57
N GLU A 111 12.08 -2.60 -52.46
CA GLU A 111 12.53 -1.62 -51.45
C GLU A 111 11.60 -1.61 -50.23
N THR A 112 11.94 -0.80 -49.21
CA THR A 112 11.24 -0.69 -47.92
C THR A 112 10.46 0.64 -47.75
N PRO A 113 9.27 0.82 -48.39
CA PRO A 113 8.43 2.03 -48.30
C PRO A 113 7.46 2.00 -47.11
N ILE A 114 7.96 2.06 -45.87
CA ILE A 114 7.15 1.93 -44.64
C ILE A 114 6.11 3.05 -44.53
N ALA A 115 6.51 4.31 -44.70
CA ALA A 115 5.64 5.48 -44.55
C ALA A 115 4.45 5.43 -45.52
N ASP A 116 4.71 5.15 -46.80
CA ASP A 116 3.66 5.04 -47.81
C ASP A 116 2.80 3.79 -47.62
N SER A 117 3.39 2.68 -47.15
CA SER A 117 2.64 1.48 -46.77
C SER A 117 1.67 1.76 -45.64
N LEU A 118 2.09 2.49 -44.59
CA LEU A 118 1.21 2.90 -43.49
C LEU A 118 0.06 3.77 -43.99
N ARG A 119 0.33 4.78 -44.84
CA ARG A 119 -0.71 5.63 -45.44
C ARG A 119 -1.71 4.85 -46.28
N GLN A 120 -1.25 3.88 -47.07
CA GLN A 120 -2.13 3.06 -47.91
C GLN A 120 -2.91 2.04 -47.09
N ALA A 121 -2.25 1.35 -46.17
CA ALA A 121 -2.88 0.39 -45.26
C ALA A 121 -3.98 1.05 -44.43
N ALA A 122 -3.74 2.26 -43.93
CA ALA A 122 -4.71 3.06 -43.16
C ALA A 122 -6.04 3.27 -43.89
N LYS A 123 -6.03 3.39 -45.23
CA LYS A 123 -7.26 3.56 -46.02
C LYS A 123 -8.21 2.38 -45.88
N SER A 124 -7.69 1.18 -45.61
CA SER A 124 -8.48 -0.03 -45.38
C SER A 124 -9.36 0.07 -44.13
N PHE A 125 -8.99 0.93 -43.17
CA PHE A 125 -9.72 1.11 -41.92
C PHE A 125 -10.85 2.14 -42.00
N ASN A 126 -11.03 2.82 -43.13
CA ASN A 126 -12.09 3.82 -43.29
C ASN A 126 -13.51 3.23 -43.09
N ALA A 127 -13.71 1.97 -43.46
CA ALA A 127 -14.98 1.26 -43.26
C ALA A 127 -15.21 0.81 -41.80
N PHE A 128 -14.17 0.88 -40.95
CA PHE A 128 -14.13 0.35 -39.59
C PHE A 128 -13.91 1.44 -38.53
N LYS A 129 -14.24 2.70 -38.86
CA LYS A 129 -14.14 3.81 -37.90
C LYS A 129 -14.95 3.53 -36.63
N GLY A 130 -14.33 3.74 -35.47
CA GLY A 130 -14.94 3.46 -34.16
C GLY A 130 -14.90 1.99 -33.72
N GLN A 131 -14.27 1.10 -34.51
CA GLN A 131 -13.99 -0.28 -34.12
C GLN A 131 -12.55 -0.44 -33.62
N GLN A 132 -12.22 -1.62 -33.09
CA GLN A 132 -10.85 -1.92 -32.66
C GLN A 132 -9.98 -2.23 -33.88
N ASN A 133 -9.12 -1.29 -34.27
CA ASN A 133 -8.30 -1.43 -35.47
C ASN A 133 -6.82 -1.52 -35.10
N SER A 134 -6.12 -2.52 -35.65
CA SER A 134 -4.68 -2.70 -35.45
C SER A 134 -3.95 -3.01 -36.74
N ILE A 135 -2.79 -2.39 -36.91
CA ILE A 135 -1.78 -2.77 -37.88
C ILE A 135 -0.68 -3.55 -37.15
N ILE A 136 -0.26 -4.67 -37.73
CA ILE A 136 0.94 -5.40 -37.29
C ILE A 136 1.96 -5.29 -38.42
N LEU A 137 2.95 -4.42 -38.25
CA LEU A 137 4.05 -4.24 -39.20
C LEU A 137 5.21 -5.17 -38.83
N VAL A 138 5.57 -6.08 -39.73
CA VAL A 138 6.76 -6.94 -39.58
C VAL A 138 7.80 -6.51 -40.61
N THR A 139 8.91 -5.93 -40.14
CA THR A 139 9.95 -5.32 -41.00
C THR A 139 11.36 -5.74 -40.58
N ASP A 140 12.27 -5.91 -41.54
CA ASP A 140 13.69 -6.15 -41.28
C ASP A 140 14.62 -4.99 -41.65
N GLY A 141 14.02 -3.86 -42.02
CA GLY A 141 14.71 -2.64 -42.41
C GLY A 141 14.04 -1.36 -41.89
N ILE A 142 14.73 -0.26 -42.12
CA ILE A 142 14.21 1.10 -41.98
C ILE A 142 13.69 1.61 -43.32
N GLU A 143 13.08 2.79 -43.32
CA GLU A 143 12.58 3.45 -44.52
C GLU A 143 13.68 3.70 -45.58
N GLU A 144 13.51 3.16 -46.79
CA GLU A 144 14.44 3.31 -47.92
C GLU A 144 13.91 4.24 -49.03
N CYS A 145 12.63 4.62 -48.96
CA CYS A 145 11.92 5.30 -50.04
C CYS A 145 11.68 6.79 -49.80
N LYS A 146 12.51 7.40 -48.96
CA LYS A 146 12.47 8.84 -48.59
C LYS A 146 11.19 9.28 -47.88
N GLY A 147 10.42 8.33 -47.35
CA GLY A 147 9.31 8.61 -46.46
C GLY A 147 9.76 8.99 -45.05
N ASP A 148 8.80 9.39 -44.22
CA ASP A 148 8.96 9.52 -42.77
C ASP A 148 7.86 8.70 -42.09
N PRO A 149 8.19 7.52 -41.50
CA PRO A 149 7.22 6.68 -40.83
C PRO A 149 6.53 7.38 -39.65
N CYS A 150 7.24 8.24 -38.90
CA CYS A 150 6.67 8.98 -37.78
C CYS A 150 5.64 9.99 -38.27
N ALA A 151 5.95 10.72 -39.34
CA ALA A 151 5.02 11.66 -39.95
C ALA A 151 3.77 10.95 -40.49
N ALA A 152 3.94 9.79 -41.14
CA ALA A 152 2.81 8.98 -41.58
C ALA A 152 1.93 8.53 -40.40
N ALA A 153 2.53 8.11 -39.29
CA ALA A 153 1.78 7.76 -38.08
C ALA A 153 0.98 8.95 -37.51
N GLN A 154 1.53 10.15 -37.57
CA GLN A 154 0.83 11.38 -37.17
C GLN A 154 -0.34 11.69 -38.11
N GLU A 155 -0.15 11.58 -39.42
CA GLU A 155 -1.22 11.75 -40.41
C GLU A 155 -2.40 10.80 -40.16
N LEU A 156 -2.12 9.54 -39.79
CA LEU A 156 -3.13 8.55 -39.43
C LEU A 156 -3.97 9.01 -38.23
N LYS A 157 -3.31 9.51 -37.18
CA LYS A 157 -3.96 10.03 -35.98
C LYS A 157 -4.80 11.27 -36.27
N ASP A 158 -4.25 12.20 -37.05
CA ASP A 158 -4.92 13.45 -37.43
C ASP A 158 -6.15 13.20 -38.33
N ALA A 159 -6.13 12.12 -39.11
CA ALA A 159 -7.28 11.66 -39.90
C ALA A 159 -8.42 11.05 -39.05
N GLY A 160 -8.25 10.97 -37.73
CA GLY A 160 -9.24 10.38 -36.81
C GLY A 160 -9.40 8.86 -36.98
N LEU A 161 -8.40 8.20 -37.56
CA LEU A 161 -8.34 6.74 -37.65
C LEU A 161 -7.72 6.21 -36.36
N ASP A 162 -8.55 5.71 -35.45
CA ASP A 162 -8.12 5.05 -34.21
C ASP A 162 -7.54 3.67 -34.54
N VAL A 163 -6.31 3.65 -35.08
CA VAL A 163 -5.58 2.47 -35.54
C VAL A 163 -4.27 2.37 -34.78
N LYS A 164 -4.11 1.32 -33.98
CA LYS A 164 -2.86 1.04 -33.26
C LYS A 164 -1.86 0.36 -34.18
N VAL A 165 -0.65 0.90 -34.32
CA VAL A 165 0.41 0.29 -35.13
C VAL A 165 1.41 -0.41 -34.21
N ASN A 166 1.34 -1.74 -34.18
CA ASN A 166 2.33 -2.59 -33.52
C ASN A 166 3.44 -2.93 -34.51
N ILE A 167 4.70 -2.75 -34.10
CA ILE A 167 5.87 -2.96 -34.96
C ILE A 167 6.68 -4.12 -34.42
N VAL A 168 6.97 -5.10 -35.26
CA VAL A 168 7.90 -6.19 -34.99
C VAL A 168 9.14 -5.96 -35.85
N GLY A 169 10.18 -5.43 -35.22
CA GLY A 169 11.49 -5.19 -35.83
C GLY A 169 12.30 -6.48 -35.87
N PHE A 170 12.34 -7.15 -37.02
CA PHE A 170 13.04 -8.40 -37.20
C PHE A 170 14.50 -8.16 -37.61
N THR A 171 15.44 -8.55 -36.77
CA THR A 171 16.90 -8.41 -36.98
C THR A 171 17.38 -6.96 -37.16
N LEU A 172 16.62 -6.00 -36.66
CA LEU A 172 17.01 -4.59 -36.56
C LEU A 172 17.98 -4.38 -35.39
N THR A 173 18.91 -3.45 -35.57
CA THR A 173 19.71 -2.90 -34.47
C THR A 173 18.84 -2.02 -33.56
N GLU A 174 19.32 -1.75 -32.35
CA GLU A 174 18.63 -0.86 -31.40
C GLU A 174 18.40 0.54 -32.00
N GLN A 175 19.39 1.08 -32.73
CA GLN A 175 19.28 2.38 -33.39
C GLN A 175 18.23 2.39 -34.51
N GLU A 176 18.18 1.33 -35.33
CA GLU A 176 17.17 1.18 -36.38
C GLU A 176 15.77 0.99 -35.78
N GLY A 177 15.67 0.23 -34.68
CA GLY A 177 14.42 0.08 -33.93
C GLY A 177 13.92 1.40 -33.35
N GLN A 178 14.82 2.20 -32.78
CA GLN A 178 14.49 3.52 -32.23
C GLN A 178 13.92 4.46 -33.29
N ALA A 179 14.38 4.37 -34.54
CA ALA A 179 13.85 5.16 -35.65
C ALA A 179 12.39 4.85 -36.00
N LEU A 180 11.89 3.65 -35.65
CA LEU A 180 10.50 3.24 -35.88
C LEU A 180 9.61 3.36 -34.63
N LYS A 181 10.20 3.48 -33.44
CA LYS A 181 9.47 3.51 -32.16
C LYS A 181 8.44 4.64 -32.06
N CYS A 182 8.73 5.79 -32.69
CA CYS A 182 7.78 6.90 -32.79
C CYS A 182 6.41 6.48 -33.34
N VAL A 183 6.36 5.54 -34.28
CA VAL A 183 5.13 5.12 -34.96
C VAL A 183 4.19 4.42 -33.97
N SER A 184 4.72 3.49 -33.18
CA SER A 184 3.96 2.84 -32.13
C SER A 184 3.57 3.82 -31.02
N ASP A 185 4.46 4.74 -30.63
CA ASP A 185 4.19 5.70 -29.56
C ASP A 185 3.08 6.70 -29.96
N ILE A 186 3.09 7.19 -31.20
CA ILE A 186 2.08 8.14 -31.72
C ILE A 186 0.69 7.48 -31.79
N THR A 187 0.64 6.24 -32.25
CA THR A 187 -0.61 5.49 -32.51
C THR A 187 -1.11 4.68 -31.32
N GLY A 188 -0.37 4.64 -30.21
CA GLY A 188 -0.71 3.85 -29.02
C GLY A 188 -0.54 2.34 -29.22
N GLY A 189 0.27 1.92 -30.19
CA GLY A 189 0.74 0.54 -30.37
C GLY A 189 2.02 0.24 -29.56
N GLN A 190 2.69 -0.85 -29.87
CA GLN A 190 3.93 -1.28 -29.21
C GLN A 190 5.03 -1.64 -30.22
N TYR A 191 6.29 -1.48 -29.82
CA TYR A 191 7.46 -1.91 -30.59
C TYR A 191 8.07 -3.17 -29.95
N TYR A 192 8.30 -4.19 -30.76
CA TYR A 192 8.89 -5.46 -30.36
C TYR A 192 10.15 -5.73 -31.17
N SER A 193 11.27 -5.95 -30.47
CA SER A 193 12.54 -6.33 -31.11
C SER A 193 12.64 -7.85 -31.21
N ALA A 194 13.03 -8.34 -32.38
CA ALA A 194 13.17 -9.76 -32.66
C ALA A 194 14.49 -10.04 -33.38
N SER A 195 15.55 -10.39 -32.65
CA SER A 195 16.87 -10.61 -33.25
C SER A 195 17.04 -11.96 -33.96
N ASN A 196 16.13 -12.91 -33.75
CA ASN A 196 16.19 -14.27 -34.29
C ASN A 196 14.81 -14.92 -34.40
N ALA A 197 14.73 -16.19 -34.83
CA ALA A 197 13.47 -16.89 -35.04
C ALA A 197 12.63 -17.06 -33.75
N ALA A 198 13.27 -17.30 -32.61
CA ALA A 198 12.60 -17.40 -31.32
C ALA A 198 12.04 -16.03 -30.90
N GLY A 199 12.86 -14.97 -30.99
CA GLY A 199 12.42 -13.61 -30.70
C GLY A 199 11.28 -13.14 -31.59
N LEU A 200 11.26 -13.52 -32.87
CA LEU A 200 10.14 -13.22 -33.77
C LEU A 200 8.86 -13.95 -33.35
N THR A 201 8.98 -15.19 -32.88
CA THR A 201 7.85 -15.97 -32.36
C THR A 201 7.29 -15.34 -31.09
N ASP A 202 8.16 -14.94 -30.16
CA ASP A 202 7.76 -14.34 -28.90
C ASP A 202 7.14 -12.96 -29.10
N ALA A 203 7.72 -12.13 -29.99
CA ALA A 203 7.16 -10.84 -30.36
C ALA A 203 5.75 -10.97 -30.94
N LEU A 204 5.54 -11.88 -31.90
CA LEU A 204 4.23 -12.07 -32.51
C LEU A 204 3.20 -12.70 -31.56
N LYS A 205 3.63 -13.54 -30.59
CA LYS A 205 2.77 -14.01 -29.49
C LYS A 205 2.31 -12.88 -28.58
N GLN A 206 3.21 -11.97 -28.20
CA GLN A 206 2.85 -10.81 -27.37
C GLN A 206 1.86 -9.89 -28.10
N VAL A 207 2.10 -9.62 -29.39
CA VAL A 207 1.15 -8.87 -30.22
C VAL A 207 -0.20 -9.57 -30.28
N GLN A 208 -0.21 -10.89 -30.46
CA GLN A 208 -1.43 -11.70 -30.49
C GLN A 208 -2.18 -11.67 -29.15
N GLN A 209 -1.49 -11.75 -28.01
CA GLN A 209 -2.08 -11.60 -26.68
C GLN A 209 -2.70 -10.21 -26.51
N GLN A 210 -2.03 -9.15 -26.93
CA GLN A 210 -2.58 -7.80 -26.88
C GLN A 210 -3.84 -7.65 -27.74
N VAL A 211 -3.86 -8.26 -28.94
CA VAL A 211 -5.04 -8.30 -29.82
C VAL A 211 -6.18 -9.09 -29.15
N GLN A 212 -5.88 -10.21 -28.49
CA GLN A 212 -6.84 -11.01 -27.71
C GLN A 212 -7.41 -10.22 -26.53
N GLU A 213 -6.55 -9.64 -25.68
CA GLU A 213 -6.96 -8.85 -24.50
C GLU A 213 -7.82 -7.65 -24.89
N THR A 214 -7.50 -6.97 -25.99
CA THR A 214 -8.32 -5.88 -26.53
C THR A 214 -9.69 -6.41 -26.97
N ALA A 215 -9.77 -7.59 -27.60
CA ALA A 215 -11.02 -8.22 -28.01
C ALA A 215 -11.91 -8.69 -26.82
N VAL A 216 -11.32 -8.96 -25.64
CA VAL A 216 -12.06 -9.47 -24.46
C VAL A 216 -12.78 -8.36 -23.68
N VAL A 217 -12.42 -7.08 -23.84
CA VAL A 217 -13.11 -5.96 -23.15
C VAL A 217 -14.49 -5.74 -23.78
N GLN A 218 -15.47 -6.50 -23.28
CA GLN A 218 -16.86 -6.44 -23.72
C GLN A 218 -17.64 -5.41 -22.91
N THR A 219 -18.63 -4.78 -23.55
CA THR A 219 -19.68 -4.06 -22.84
C THR A 219 -20.43 -5.05 -21.95
N ALA A 220 -20.38 -4.85 -20.63
CA ALA A 220 -21.10 -5.70 -19.71
C ALA A 220 -22.58 -5.31 -19.73
N LYS A 221 -23.48 -6.25 -20.07
CA LYS A 221 -24.87 -6.12 -19.63
C LYS A 221 -24.83 -6.05 -18.11
N PRO A 222 -25.44 -5.03 -17.46
CA PRO A 222 -25.38 -4.91 -16.01
C PRO A 222 -25.82 -6.22 -15.36
N ALA A 223 -24.93 -6.86 -14.61
CA ALA A 223 -25.31 -8.00 -13.79
C ALA A 223 -26.52 -7.61 -12.94
N ALA A 224 -27.51 -8.51 -12.84
CA ALA A 224 -28.65 -8.24 -11.97
C ALA A 224 -28.11 -7.98 -10.56
N LYS A 225 -28.74 -7.06 -9.84
CA LYS A 225 -28.33 -6.65 -8.49
C LYS A 225 -28.13 -7.84 -7.51
N SER A 226 -28.76 -9.00 -7.79
CA SER A 226 -28.65 -10.26 -7.05
C SER A 226 -27.41 -11.10 -7.37
N ASP A 227 -26.78 -10.87 -8.52
CA ASP A 227 -25.74 -11.75 -9.05
C ASP A 227 -24.33 -11.23 -8.69
N ASP A 228 -24.23 -9.98 -8.22
CA ASP A 228 -22.99 -9.39 -7.72
C ASP A 228 -22.69 -9.90 -6.30
N ILE A 229 -21.90 -10.97 -6.21
CA ILE A 229 -21.54 -11.61 -4.94
C ILE A 229 -20.57 -10.78 -4.09
N LEU A 230 -19.95 -9.74 -4.67
CA LEU A 230 -19.08 -8.81 -3.95
C LEU A 230 -19.85 -7.61 -3.40
N ALA A 231 -21.09 -7.36 -3.83
CA ALA A 231 -21.85 -6.19 -3.39
C ALA A 231 -21.97 -6.15 -1.86
N ALA A 232 -21.78 -4.97 -1.27
CA ALA A 232 -21.89 -4.78 0.19
C ALA A 232 -23.25 -5.23 0.75
N LYS A 233 -24.34 -4.90 0.03
CA LYS A 233 -25.70 -5.35 0.38
C LYS A 233 -25.91 -6.88 0.29
N ASN A 234 -25.04 -7.58 -0.44
CA ASN A 234 -25.07 -9.03 -0.60
C ASN A 234 -24.08 -9.73 0.35
N GLY A 235 -23.43 -8.98 1.26
CA GLY A 235 -22.51 -9.50 2.27
C GLY A 235 -21.02 -9.42 1.91
N GLY A 236 -20.67 -8.92 0.73
CA GLY A 236 -19.27 -8.68 0.37
C GLY A 236 -18.66 -7.56 1.21
N THR A 237 -17.53 -7.82 1.86
CA THR A 237 -16.92 -6.91 2.83
C THR A 237 -15.47 -6.65 2.42
N LEU A 238 -15.09 -5.38 2.27
CA LEU A 238 -13.67 -5.04 2.19
C LEU A 238 -13.02 -5.39 3.54
N ILE A 239 -11.96 -6.20 3.53
CA ILE A 239 -11.19 -6.56 4.73
C ILE A 239 -9.92 -5.71 4.82
N PHE A 240 -9.26 -5.46 3.69
CA PHE A 240 -8.07 -4.61 3.64
C PHE A 240 -8.19 -3.56 2.55
N GLY A 241 -7.78 -2.34 2.87
CA GLY A 241 -7.58 -1.30 1.86
C GLY A 241 -6.64 -0.19 2.33
N PRO A 242 -6.12 0.63 1.40
CA PRO A 242 -5.31 1.80 1.72
C PRO A 242 -6.05 2.86 2.55
N ASN A 243 -7.35 3.03 2.33
CA ASN A 243 -8.18 4.04 2.98
C ASN A 243 -9.69 3.72 2.85
N ASP A 244 -10.53 4.52 3.50
CA ASP A 244 -11.98 4.33 3.56
C ASP A 244 -12.69 4.44 2.21
N ASN A 245 -12.10 5.07 1.20
CA ASN A 245 -12.72 5.18 -0.12
C ASN A 245 -12.83 3.79 -0.79
N TRP A 246 -11.87 2.90 -0.55
CA TRP A 246 -11.89 1.52 -1.06
C TRP A 246 -13.15 0.76 -0.60
N ALA A 247 -13.67 1.04 0.60
CA ALA A 247 -14.87 0.41 1.13
C ALA A 247 -16.13 0.75 0.32
N THR A 248 -16.08 1.83 -0.47
CA THR A 248 -17.22 2.28 -1.27
C THR A 248 -17.27 1.63 -2.65
N MET A 249 -16.19 0.97 -3.09
CA MET A 249 -16.07 0.43 -4.45
C MET A 249 -17.09 -0.68 -4.75
N ASN A 250 -17.49 -1.48 -3.75
CA ASN A 250 -18.48 -2.54 -3.89
C ASN A 250 -19.90 -2.12 -3.41
N THR A 251 -20.16 -0.81 -3.31
CA THR A 251 -21.46 -0.27 -2.90
C THR A 251 -22.28 0.26 -4.09
N GLU A 252 -23.55 0.62 -3.88
CA GLU A 252 -24.39 1.18 -4.95
C GLU A 252 -24.00 2.62 -5.33
N THR A 253 -23.37 3.35 -4.43
CA THR A 253 -22.97 4.76 -4.59
C THR A 253 -21.49 4.90 -4.25
N LEU A 254 -20.67 5.20 -5.26
CA LEU A 254 -19.31 5.64 -5.02
C LEU A 254 -19.36 7.04 -4.41
N LYS A 255 -18.92 7.18 -3.16
CA LYS A 255 -18.92 8.50 -2.48
C LYS A 255 -17.78 9.39 -2.99
N THR A 256 -16.64 8.78 -3.29
CA THR A 256 -15.37 9.44 -3.65
C THR A 256 -14.55 8.50 -4.53
N ALA A 257 -13.75 9.07 -5.44
CA ALA A 257 -12.84 8.27 -6.25
C ALA A 257 -11.77 7.60 -5.37
N THR A 258 -11.39 6.38 -5.73
CA THR A 258 -10.38 5.60 -4.98
C THR A 258 -9.02 5.75 -5.65
N TYR A 259 -7.96 5.85 -4.84
CA TYR A 259 -6.59 6.07 -5.31
C TYR A 259 -5.72 4.83 -5.12
N SER A 260 -4.65 4.71 -5.92
CA SER A 260 -3.66 3.63 -6.00
C SER A 260 -3.51 2.74 -4.77
N GLY A 261 -3.34 1.44 -4.99
CA GLY A 261 -3.09 0.46 -3.92
C GLY A 261 -3.75 -0.89 -4.22
N GLU A 262 -3.94 -1.68 -3.17
CA GLU A 262 -4.58 -2.99 -3.26
C GLU A 262 -5.72 -3.13 -2.25
N GLY A 263 -6.82 -3.72 -2.70
CA GLY A 263 -7.98 -4.03 -1.86
C GLY A 263 -8.17 -5.53 -1.77
N VAL A 264 -8.50 -6.02 -0.57
CA VAL A 264 -8.91 -7.41 -0.36
C VAL A 264 -10.33 -7.43 0.17
N TRP A 265 -11.21 -8.10 -0.54
CA TRP A 265 -12.60 -8.32 -0.14
C TRP A 265 -12.83 -9.77 0.22
N GLN A 266 -13.65 -9.98 1.23
CA GLN A 266 -14.22 -11.26 1.60
C GLN A 266 -15.66 -11.32 1.09
N PHE A 267 -16.06 -12.48 0.56
CA PHE A 267 -17.45 -12.74 0.21
C PHE A 267 -18.32 -12.99 1.46
N LYS A 268 -19.64 -13.05 1.28
CA LYS A 268 -20.62 -13.21 2.36
C LYS A 268 -20.23 -14.30 3.35
N ASP A 269 -20.12 -13.93 4.63
CA ASP A 269 -19.78 -14.80 5.76
C ASP A 269 -18.46 -15.59 5.62
N GLY A 270 -17.55 -15.14 4.74
CA GLY A 270 -16.32 -15.86 4.41
C GLY A 270 -16.55 -17.16 3.63
N LYS A 271 -17.74 -17.38 3.07
CA LYS A 271 -18.04 -18.54 2.23
C LYS A 271 -17.39 -18.38 0.85
N PRO A 272 -16.94 -19.47 0.21
CA PRO A 272 -16.41 -19.40 -1.15
C PRO A 272 -17.47 -18.94 -2.16
N GLY A 273 -17.06 -18.10 -3.11
CA GLY A 273 -17.86 -17.71 -4.27
C GLY A 273 -17.21 -18.19 -5.57
N THR A 274 -18.03 -18.66 -6.51
CA THR A 274 -17.62 -19.02 -7.88
C THR A 274 -17.94 -17.89 -8.84
N PHE A 275 -16.93 -17.42 -9.59
CA PHE A 275 -17.03 -16.30 -10.53
C PHE A 275 -16.03 -16.45 -11.67
N ASP A 276 -16.31 -15.81 -12.81
CA ASP A 276 -15.51 -15.92 -14.05
C ASP A 276 -15.11 -14.55 -14.62
N ARG A 277 -15.46 -13.46 -13.94
CA ARG A 277 -15.12 -12.11 -14.33
C ARG A 277 -15.19 -11.13 -13.18
N VAL A 278 -14.50 -10.00 -13.36
CA VAL A 278 -14.75 -8.76 -12.62
C VAL A 278 -15.29 -7.70 -13.57
N GLU A 279 -16.17 -6.84 -13.07
CA GLU A 279 -16.70 -5.71 -13.83
C GLU A 279 -16.27 -4.42 -13.15
N LEU A 280 -15.64 -3.51 -13.90
CA LEU A 280 -15.22 -2.19 -13.39
C LEU A 280 -15.99 -1.07 -14.09
N LEU A 281 -16.38 -0.06 -13.32
CA LEU A 281 -17.06 1.12 -13.83
C LEU A 281 -16.06 2.15 -14.33
N ILE A 282 -16.18 2.56 -15.59
CA ILE A 282 -15.48 3.69 -16.20
C ILE A 282 -16.54 4.73 -16.63
N PRO A 283 -16.83 5.74 -15.78
CA PRO A 283 -17.98 6.61 -15.98
C PRO A 283 -17.76 7.73 -17.01
N ASP A 284 -16.50 8.03 -17.33
CA ASP A 284 -16.04 9.10 -18.21
C ASP A 284 -14.66 8.76 -18.78
N ALA A 285 -14.28 9.41 -19.89
CA ALA A 285 -12.91 9.35 -20.40
C ALA A 285 -12.04 10.36 -19.62
N SER A 286 -11.04 9.87 -18.89
CA SER A 286 -10.13 10.66 -18.07
C SER A 286 -8.77 9.98 -17.98
N GLU A 287 -7.70 10.75 -18.15
CA GLU A 287 -6.32 10.23 -18.06
C GLU A 287 -5.96 9.62 -16.70
N TYR A 288 -6.73 9.93 -15.65
CA TYR A 288 -6.54 9.39 -14.30
C TYR A 288 -7.17 8.01 -14.12
N ASN A 289 -8.04 7.56 -15.03
CA ASN A 289 -8.71 6.27 -14.89
C ASN A 289 -7.69 5.12 -14.78
N LEU A 290 -8.00 4.15 -13.93
CA LEU A 290 -7.27 2.90 -13.81
C LEU A 290 -7.05 2.29 -15.20
N LYS A 291 -5.79 2.15 -15.63
CA LYS A 291 -5.43 1.51 -16.89
C LYS A 291 -5.13 0.04 -16.62
N ASN A 292 -3.98 -0.26 -16.03
CA ASN A 292 -3.59 -1.64 -15.74
C ASN A 292 -3.92 -2.02 -14.29
N PHE A 293 -4.44 -3.23 -14.10
CA PHE A 293 -4.71 -3.82 -12.79
C PHE A 293 -4.54 -5.34 -12.81
N GLU A 294 -4.37 -5.92 -11.63
CA GLU A 294 -4.30 -7.37 -11.45
C GLU A 294 -5.42 -7.86 -10.56
N VAL A 295 -6.02 -8.99 -10.93
CA VAL A 295 -7.05 -9.67 -10.14
C VAL A 295 -6.45 -10.94 -9.55
N LEU A 296 -6.63 -11.15 -8.26
CA LEU A 296 -6.15 -12.34 -7.57
C LEU A 296 -7.24 -12.93 -6.67
N ALA A 297 -7.12 -14.23 -6.38
CA ALA A 297 -8.03 -14.96 -5.52
C ALA A 297 -7.30 -15.73 -4.42
N GLY A 298 -7.91 -15.82 -3.24
CA GLY A 298 -7.34 -16.49 -2.07
C GLY A 298 -8.39 -17.25 -1.26
N ASP A 299 -7.94 -18.23 -0.49
CA ASP A 299 -8.80 -19.18 0.23
C ASP A 299 -8.40 -19.37 1.70
N GLU A 300 -7.15 -19.11 2.04
CA GLU A 300 -6.59 -19.37 3.36
C GLU A 300 -6.93 -18.25 4.34
N SER A 301 -6.45 -17.04 4.06
CA SER A 301 -6.65 -15.89 4.93
C SER A 301 -6.65 -14.58 4.14
N PRO A 302 -7.20 -13.51 4.71
CA PRO A 302 -7.17 -12.16 4.13
C PRO A 302 -5.77 -11.62 3.80
N THR A 303 -4.71 -12.10 4.47
CA THR A 303 -3.29 -11.73 4.26
C THR A 303 -2.44 -12.88 3.73
N GLY A 304 -3.07 -14.00 3.38
CA GLY A 304 -2.39 -15.23 2.97
C GLY A 304 -1.91 -15.17 1.52
N GLN A 305 -1.61 -16.34 0.95
CA GLN A 305 -1.23 -16.41 -0.45
C GLN A 305 -2.45 -16.18 -1.36
N PHE A 306 -2.23 -15.36 -2.40
CA PHE A 306 -3.19 -15.10 -3.46
C PHE A 306 -2.65 -15.62 -4.79
N ARG A 307 -3.49 -16.29 -5.58
CA ARG A 307 -3.17 -16.70 -6.95
C ARG A 307 -3.64 -15.64 -7.93
N SER A 308 -2.81 -15.29 -8.91
CA SER A 308 -3.20 -14.37 -9.98
C SER A 308 -4.24 -15.03 -10.89
N LEU A 309 -5.31 -14.31 -11.20
CA LEU A 309 -6.33 -14.68 -12.19
C LEU A 309 -6.12 -13.97 -13.53
N GLY A 310 -5.19 -13.00 -13.58
CA GLY A 310 -4.82 -12.26 -14.77
C GLY A 310 -4.47 -10.80 -14.48
N GLU A 311 -3.67 -10.22 -15.38
CA GLU A 311 -3.50 -8.78 -15.50
C GLU A 311 -4.39 -8.27 -16.63
N PHE A 312 -5.02 -7.12 -16.43
CA PHE A 312 -6.03 -6.58 -17.33
C PHE A 312 -5.81 -5.08 -17.55
N SER A 313 -6.28 -4.59 -18.70
CA SER A 313 -6.22 -3.17 -19.04
C SER A 313 -7.62 -2.62 -19.35
N THR A 314 -8.02 -1.52 -18.72
CA THR A 314 -9.29 -0.86 -19.03
C THR A 314 -9.18 0.01 -20.29
N MET A 315 -10.32 0.25 -20.94
CA MET A 315 -10.43 1.29 -21.95
C MET A 315 -10.76 2.63 -21.29
N ASN A 316 -10.07 3.69 -21.68
CA ASN A 316 -10.36 5.05 -21.19
C ASN A 316 -11.58 5.68 -21.89
N ALA A 317 -12.70 4.98 -21.88
CA ALA A 317 -13.92 5.40 -22.55
C ALA A 317 -15.16 4.96 -21.75
N LYS A 318 -16.15 5.86 -21.69
CA LYS A 318 -17.47 5.52 -21.15
C LYS A 318 -18.22 4.62 -22.13
N MET A 319 -18.29 3.34 -21.83
CA MET A 319 -19.11 2.39 -22.59
C MET A 319 -20.61 2.62 -22.33
N GLN A 320 -21.42 2.81 -23.37
CA GLN A 320 -22.87 3.01 -23.20
C GLN A 320 -23.57 1.68 -22.87
N PRO A 321 -24.61 1.67 -22.02
CA PRO A 321 -25.27 2.84 -21.40
C PRO A 321 -24.71 3.27 -20.03
N GLU A 322 -24.02 2.38 -19.30
CA GLU A 322 -23.70 2.59 -17.87
C GLU A 322 -22.21 2.77 -17.54
N GLY A 323 -21.30 2.50 -18.48
CA GLY A 323 -19.86 2.63 -18.29
C GLY A 323 -19.15 1.39 -17.77
N TRP A 324 -19.82 0.24 -17.67
CA TRP A 324 -19.21 -1.00 -17.17
C TRP A 324 -18.39 -1.74 -18.22
N GLN A 325 -17.19 -2.15 -17.84
CA GLN A 325 -16.29 -2.99 -18.63
C GLN A 325 -16.10 -4.32 -17.91
N ALA A 326 -16.28 -5.44 -18.62
CA ALA A 326 -16.10 -6.78 -18.07
C ALA A 326 -14.74 -7.37 -18.45
N PHE A 327 -14.09 -8.00 -17.47
CA PHE A 327 -12.78 -8.64 -17.60
C PHE A 327 -12.91 -10.10 -17.19
N LYS A 328 -12.88 -10.99 -18.17
CA LYS A 328 -13.13 -12.43 -18.01
C LYS A 328 -11.84 -13.20 -17.79
N PHE A 329 -11.94 -14.28 -17.02
CA PHE A 329 -10.89 -15.25 -16.75
C PHE A 329 -11.50 -16.64 -16.53
N GLU A 330 -10.66 -17.66 -16.36
CA GLU A 330 -11.13 -19.02 -16.09
C GLU A 330 -12.00 -19.08 -14.82
N PRO A 331 -13.17 -19.75 -14.86
CA PRO A 331 -14.06 -19.86 -13.72
C PRO A 331 -13.33 -20.32 -12.46
N THR A 332 -13.45 -19.53 -11.40
CA THR A 332 -12.65 -19.69 -10.18
C THR A 332 -13.58 -19.68 -8.97
N THR A 333 -13.29 -20.53 -7.98
CA THR A 333 -13.94 -20.52 -6.66
C THR A 333 -12.96 -20.05 -5.60
N ALA A 334 -13.33 -19.02 -4.82
CA ALA A 334 -12.45 -18.45 -3.80
C ALA A 334 -13.22 -17.82 -2.64
N LYS A 335 -12.61 -17.69 -1.44
CA LYS A 335 -13.17 -16.92 -0.31
C LYS A 335 -12.85 -15.43 -0.34
N TYR A 336 -11.73 -15.08 -0.95
CA TYR A 336 -11.21 -13.72 -1.01
C TYR A 336 -10.90 -13.29 -2.44
N LEU A 337 -11.21 -12.04 -2.74
CA LEU A 337 -10.83 -11.36 -3.97
C LEU A 337 -9.83 -10.26 -3.62
N LYS A 338 -8.67 -10.24 -4.27
CA LYS A 338 -7.71 -9.13 -4.20
C LYS A 338 -7.65 -8.43 -5.55
N ILE A 339 -7.59 -7.10 -5.53
CA ILE A 339 -7.35 -6.29 -6.73
C ILE A 339 -6.25 -5.29 -6.46
N ILE A 340 -5.29 -5.26 -7.38
CA ILE A 340 -4.12 -4.38 -7.31
C ILE A 340 -4.20 -3.38 -8.46
N PHE A 341 -4.23 -2.09 -8.15
CA PHE A 341 -4.12 -1.03 -9.15
C PHE A 341 -2.64 -0.83 -9.51
N LYS A 342 -2.29 -0.96 -10.80
CA LYS A 342 -0.90 -0.86 -11.26
C LYS A 342 -0.58 0.54 -11.79
N ASN A 343 -1.37 1.06 -12.74
CA ASN A 343 -1.16 2.39 -13.33
C ASN A 343 -2.44 3.00 -13.93
N ALA A 344 -2.34 4.27 -14.34
CA ALA A 344 -3.40 5.02 -15.03
C ALA A 344 -3.07 5.20 -16.52
N HIS A 345 -3.95 5.90 -17.24
CA HIS A 345 -3.70 6.33 -18.63
C HIS A 345 -2.74 7.53 -18.72
N SER A 346 -2.24 8.03 -17.59
CA SER A 346 -1.19 9.02 -17.41
C SER A 346 -0.19 8.56 -16.34
N ASP A 347 0.92 9.28 -16.20
CA ASP A 347 1.92 9.06 -15.13
C ASP A 347 1.50 9.67 -13.77
N SER A 348 0.21 9.99 -13.61
CA SER A 348 -0.35 10.59 -12.40
C SER A 348 -0.96 9.52 -11.45
N TYR A 349 -1.79 9.96 -10.50
CA TYR A 349 -2.47 9.04 -9.58
C TYR A 349 -3.48 8.15 -10.30
N VAL A 350 -3.70 6.95 -9.76
CA VAL A 350 -4.64 5.97 -10.33
C VAL A 350 -6.02 6.16 -9.73
N ARG A 351 -7.03 6.38 -10.56
CA ARG A 351 -8.43 6.60 -10.15
C ARG A 351 -9.28 5.36 -10.41
N GLY A 352 -9.68 4.69 -9.34
CA GLY A 352 -10.66 3.59 -9.36
C GLY A 352 -12.07 4.05 -9.00
N HIS A 353 -13.05 3.37 -9.58
CA HIS A 353 -14.47 3.59 -9.30
C HIS A 353 -15.09 2.33 -8.69
N ARG A 354 -16.24 1.89 -9.19
CA ARG A 354 -16.98 0.75 -8.65
C ARG A 354 -16.52 -0.55 -9.26
N ILE A 355 -16.63 -1.61 -8.47
CA ILE A 355 -16.44 -2.99 -8.89
C ILE A 355 -17.72 -3.81 -8.65
N ARG A 356 -17.96 -4.77 -9.53
CA ARG A 356 -18.89 -5.87 -9.32
C ARG A 356 -18.21 -7.19 -9.64
N VAL A 357 -18.68 -8.26 -8.98
CA VAL A 357 -18.25 -9.62 -9.30
C VAL A 357 -19.50 -10.48 -9.49
N PRO A 358 -19.93 -10.68 -10.73
CA PRO A 358 -21.00 -11.61 -11.04
C PRO A 358 -20.59 -13.04 -10.68
N GLY A 359 -21.38 -13.74 -9.89
CA GLY A 359 -21.05 -15.09 -9.44
C GLY A 359 -22.12 -15.73 -8.57
N LYS A 360 -21.75 -16.82 -7.88
CA LYS A 360 -22.61 -17.52 -6.92
C LYS A 360 -21.83 -17.86 -5.66
N ILE A 361 -22.42 -17.61 -4.49
CA ILE A 361 -21.89 -18.07 -3.20
C ILE A 361 -22.24 -19.55 -3.01
N ASP A 362 -21.29 -20.36 -2.55
CA ASP A 362 -21.57 -21.69 -2.03
C ASP A 362 -22.22 -21.58 -0.66
N GLU A 363 -23.55 -21.55 -0.63
CA GLU A 363 -24.32 -21.43 0.61
C GLU A 363 -24.20 -22.66 1.53
N THR A 364 -23.73 -23.80 1.02
CA THR A 364 -23.54 -25.04 1.80
C THR A 364 -22.24 -25.04 2.60
N ALA A 365 -21.30 -24.14 2.29
CA ALA A 365 -20.03 -24.02 3.00
C ALA A 365 -20.21 -23.41 4.40
N THR A 366 -19.49 -23.96 5.37
CA THR A 366 -19.44 -23.45 6.75
C THR A 366 -18.75 -22.08 6.79
N ALA A 367 -19.36 -21.12 7.47
CA ALA A 367 -18.79 -19.78 7.66
C ALA A 367 -17.44 -19.84 8.38
N ALA A 368 -16.53 -18.92 8.05
CA ALA A 368 -15.24 -18.83 8.72
C ALA A 368 -15.42 -18.45 10.20
N ALA A 369 -14.79 -19.18 11.11
CA ALA A 369 -14.78 -18.83 12.52
C ALA A 369 -14.09 -17.47 12.71
N LYS A 370 -14.76 -16.52 13.37
CA LYS A 370 -14.10 -15.27 13.80
C LYS A 370 -13.03 -15.63 14.83
N PRO A 371 -11.82 -15.04 14.77
CA PRO A 371 -10.87 -15.14 15.87
C PRO A 371 -11.54 -14.62 17.13
N VAL A 372 -11.64 -15.47 18.15
CA VAL A 372 -12.22 -15.09 19.44
C VAL A 372 -11.15 -14.30 20.21
N GLN A 373 -11.43 -13.04 20.52
CA GLN A 373 -10.67 -12.28 21.51
C GLN A 373 -11.03 -12.81 22.90
N ASP A 374 -10.04 -13.33 23.63
CA ASP A 374 -10.25 -13.79 24.99
C ASP A 374 -10.03 -12.66 26.00
N GLY A 375 -11.11 -12.20 26.65
CA GLY A 375 -11.05 -11.27 27.79
C GLY A 375 -11.42 -9.81 27.45
N ILE A 376 -10.98 -8.89 28.32
CA ILE A 376 -11.25 -7.44 28.21
C ILE A 376 -9.96 -6.69 27.83
N ASP A 377 -10.10 -5.47 27.30
CA ASP A 377 -8.94 -4.57 27.13
C ASP A 377 -8.46 -4.08 28.51
N ILE A 378 -7.47 -4.78 29.06
CA ILE A 378 -6.88 -4.53 30.38
C ILE A 378 -5.94 -3.32 30.40
N LEU A 379 -5.57 -2.79 29.23
CA LEU A 379 -4.84 -1.52 29.13
C LEU A 379 -5.76 -0.31 29.11
N SER A 380 -7.05 -0.46 28.80
CA SER A 380 -7.94 0.69 28.78
C SER A 380 -7.99 1.39 30.15
N ALA A 381 -8.06 2.73 30.12
CA ALA A 381 -8.23 3.53 31.34
C ALA A 381 -9.50 3.13 32.11
N LYS A 382 -10.56 2.72 31.42
CA LYS A 382 -11.81 2.22 32.01
C LYS A 382 -11.59 0.97 32.88
N HIS A 383 -10.65 0.12 32.51
CA HIS A 383 -10.34 -1.11 33.25
C HIS A 383 -9.09 -0.97 34.14
N GLY A 384 -8.58 0.26 34.34
CA GLY A 384 -7.51 0.55 35.30
C GLY A 384 -6.09 0.41 34.75
N GLY A 385 -5.92 0.26 33.44
CA GLY A 385 -4.60 0.31 32.81
C GLY A 385 -4.00 1.70 32.93
N THR A 386 -2.78 1.80 33.48
CA THR A 386 -2.12 3.07 33.78
C THR A 386 -0.75 3.10 33.10
N LEU A 387 -0.49 4.10 32.27
CA LEU A 387 0.84 4.35 31.72
C LEU A 387 1.74 4.85 32.86
N VAL A 388 2.85 4.15 33.12
CA VAL A 388 3.77 4.44 34.23
C VAL A 388 5.08 5.03 33.75
N MET A 389 5.55 4.65 32.55
CA MET A 389 6.73 5.22 31.91
C MET A 389 6.52 5.33 30.41
N ALA A 390 7.00 6.41 29.80
CA ALA A 390 6.95 6.61 28.36
C ALA A 390 8.01 7.61 27.87
N PRO A 391 8.30 7.64 26.55
CA PRO A 391 9.21 8.63 25.99
C PRO A 391 8.70 10.07 26.11
N ASN A 392 7.39 10.29 26.08
CA ASN A 392 6.76 11.62 26.17
C ASN A 392 5.24 11.51 26.37
N ASP A 393 4.59 12.66 26.55
CA ASP A 393 3.16 12.77 26.87
C ASP A 393 2.22 12.30 25.76
N LYS A 394 2.67 12.17 24.50
CA LYS A 394 1.82 11.65 23.42
C LYS A 394 1.41 10.20 23.66
N TRP A 395 2.20 9.44 24.41
CA TRP A 395 1.87 8.07 24.79
C TRP A 395 0.69 7.96 25.76
N GLU A 396 0.33 9.01 26.51
CA GLU A 396 -0.76 8.97 27.50
C GLU A 396 -2.12 8.61 26.89
N THR A 397 -2.30 8.93 25.60
CA THR A 397 -3.59 8.75 24.92
C THR A 397 -3.67 7.49 24.07
N ILE A 398 -2.59 6.68 24.04
CA ILE A 398 -2.48 5.54 23.12
C ILE A 398 -3.41 4.37 23.51
N ASN A 399 -3.68 4.21 24.80
CA ASN A 399 -4.58 3.21 25.37
C ASN A 399 -5.96 3.81 25.74
N THR A 400 -6.29 5.01 25.25
CA THR A 400 -7.52 5.72 25.62
C THR A 400 -8.38 6.05 24.41
N GLU A 401 -9.67 6.32 24.65
CA GLU A 401 -10.59 6.84 23.62
C GLU A 401 -10.30 8.31 23.27
N ALA A 402 -9.60 9.04 24.14
CA ALA A 402 -9.21 10.44 23.94
C ALA A 402 -7.91 10.59 23.12
N PHE A 403 -7.66 9.66 22.20
CA PHE A 403 -6.46 9.64 21.36
C PHE A 403 -6.24 10.99 20.65
N SER A 404 -5.13 11.65 20.95
CA SER A 404 -4.85 13.03 20.52
C SER A 404 -3.94 13.13 19.30
N GLY A 405 -3.59 12.01 18.69
CA GLY A 405 -2.68 11.93 17.56
C GLY A 405 -1.60 10.86 17.75
N PRO A 406 -0.85 10.53 16.69
CA PRO A 406 0.15 9.49 16.75
C PRO A 406 1.28 9.82 17.73
N THR A 407 1.86 8.77 18.29
CA THR A 407 3.10 8.85 19.05
C THR A 407 4.29 8.45 18.19
N TYR A 408 5.48 8.77 18.68
CA TYR A 408 6.76 8.47 18.06
C TYR A 408 7.50 7.38 18.83
N GLY A 409 8.51 6.77 18.21
CA GLY A 409 9.20 5.56 18.68
C GLY A 409 9.65 5.59 20.16
N GLY A 410 9.93 4.40 20.69
CA GLY A 410 10.34 4.19 22.07
C GLY A 410 9.45 3.17 22.81
N ASP A 411 9.56 3.18 24.14
CA ASP A 411 8.99 2.15 25.01
C ASP A 411 7.91 2.74 25.92
N GLY A 412 6.66 2.32 25.74
CA GLY A 412 5.60 2.57 26.71
C GLY A 412 5.51 1.42 27.71
N ILE A 413 5.37 1.74 29.00
CA ILE A 413 5.21 0.75 30.07
C ILE A 413 3.91 1.05 30.81
N TRP A 414 3.07 0.03 30.97
CA TRP A 414 1.81 0.12 31.70
C TRP A 414 1.79 -0.84 32.88
N SER A 415 1.14 -0.41 33.96
CA SER A 415 0.63 -1.28 35.01
C SER A 415 -0.86 -1.55 34.81
N PHE A 416 -1.35 -2.62 35.43
CA PHE A 416 -2.76 -2.96 35.45
C PHE A 416 -3.45 -2.39 36.69
N LYS A 417 -4.78 -2.56 36.74
CA LYS A 417 -5.64 -2.08 37.82
C LYS A 417 -5.05 -2.39 39.20
N ASP A 418 -4.88 -1.35 40.01
CA ASP A 418 -4.36 -1.43 41.38
C ASP A 418 -2.97 -2.11 41.50
N GLY A 419 -2.20 -2.14 40.40
CA GLY A 419 -0.91 -2.84 40.32
C GLY A 419 -1.00 -4.36 40.42
N LYS A 420 -2.20 -4.93 40.28
CA LYS A 420 -2.42 -6.38 40.33
C LYS A 420 -1.85 -7.07 39.09
N PRO A 421 -1.39 -8.33 39.20
CA PRO A 421 -1.05 -9.13 38.02
C PRO A 421 -2.26 -9.32 37.09
N ALA A 422 -2.01 -9.45 35.79
CA ALA A 422 -2.99 -9.84 34.80
C ALA A 422 -2.43 -10.91 33.88
N THR A 423 -3.30 -11.83 33.44
CA THR A 423 -3.00 -12.84 32.42
C THR A 423 -3.52 -12.37 31.07
N PHE A 424 -2.66 -12.30 30.06
CA PHE A 424 -2.99 -11.79 28.73
C PHE A 424 -2.25 -12.55 27.63
N SER A 425 -2.80 -12.54 26.41
CA SER A 425 -2.31 -13.37 25.29
C SER A 425 -2.42 -12.71 23.93
N SER A 426 -2.98 -11.50 23.84
CA SER A 426 -3.09 -10.80 22.56
C SER A 426 -3.07 -9.30 22.71
N ILE A 427 -2.42 -8.65 21.76
CA ILE A 427 -2.35 -7.20 21.60
C ILE A 427 -2.95 -6.82 20.26
N GLU A 428 -3.64 -5.69 20.20
CA GLU A 428 -4.07 -5.09 18.95
C GLU A 428 -3.38 -3.75 18.75
N VAL A 429 -3.03 -3.48 17.49
CA VAL A 429 -2.47 -2.21 17.03
C VAL A 429 -3.40 -1.62 15.98
N HIS A 430 -3.77 -0.37 16.16
CA HIS A 430 -4.63 0.34 15.23
C HIS A 430 -3.82 0.92 14.06
N ILE A 431 -4.17 0.58 12.83
CA ILE A 431 -3.62 1.15 11.58
C ILE A 431 -4.79 1.83 10.83
N PRO A 432 -4.95 3.16 10.96
CA PRO A 432 -6.13 3.88 10.44
C PRO A 432 -6.11 4.13 8.94
N ASP A 433 -4.94 4.11 8.32
CA ASP A 433 -4.68 4.41 6.91
C ASP A 433 -3.35 3.80 6.48
N ALA A 434 -3.14 3.56 5.18
CA ALA A 434 -1.84 3.16 4.66
C ALA A 434 -0.90 4.38 4.58
N SER A 435 0.21 4.34 5.30
CA SER A 435 1.22 5.39 5.36
C SER A 435 2.59 4.80 5.61
N GLU A 436 3.60 5.23 4.87
CA GLU A 436 4.98 4.75 5.06
C GLU A 436 5.55 5.03 6.47
N TYR A 437 4.94 5.95 7.22
CA TYR A 437 5.36 6.27 8.59
C TYR A 437 4.76 5.33 9.63
N ASN A 438 3.75 4.53 9.29
CA ASN A 438 3.09 3.64 10.25
C ASN A 438 4.10 2.69 10.90
N LEU A 439 3.89 2.45 12.20
CA LEU A 439 4.58 1.41 12.96
C LEU A 439 4.58 0.11 12.17
N LYS A 440 5.76 -0.41 11.85
CA LYS A 440 5.98 -1.69 11.16
C LYS A 440 6.33 -2.76 12.18
N ASP A 441 7.53 -2.69 12.78
CA ASP A 441 7.97 -3.68 13.74
C ASP A 441 7.82 -3.17 15.17
N PHE A 442 7.28 -4.00 16.06
CA PHE A 442 7.16 -3.73 17.49
C PHE A 442 7.40 -5.00 18.31
N GLU A 443 7.65 -4.83 19.60
CA GLU A 443 7.91 -5.94 20.51
C GLU A 443 7.16 -5.74 21.82
N VAL A 444 6.61 -6.83 22.35
CA VAL A 444 5.86 -6.84 23.61
C VAL A 444 6.67 -7.57 24.67
N PHE A 445 6.72 -7.01 25.87
CA PHE A 445 7.41 -7.60 27.01
C PHE A 445 6.53 -7.61 28.26
N ALA A 446 6.85 -8.48 29.21
CA ALA A 446 6.20 -8.56 30.51
C ALA A 446 7.22 -8.49 31.66
N GLY A 447 6.84 -7.89 32.79
CA GLY A 447 7.71 -7.73 33.95
C GLY A 447 6.94 -7.67 35.27
N ASN A 448 7.64 -7.93 36.38
CA ASN A 448 7.06 -7.98 37.74
C ASN A 448 7.80 -7.11 38.77
N GLU A 449 9.04 -6.70 38.47
CA GLU A 449 9.94 -6.02 39.40
C GLU A 449 9.74 -4.50 39.45
N GLY A 450 8.85 -3.97 38.61
CA GLY A 450 8.58 -2.55 38.49
C GLY A 450 8.89 -2.00 37.10
N PRO A 451 8.59 -0.71 36.86
CA PRO A 451 8.77 -0.08 35.54
C PRO A 451 10.23 0.00 35.07
N ALA A 452 11.20 0.07 35.99
CA ALA A 452 12.64 0.03 35.70
C ALA A 452 13.26 -1.37 35.92
N GLY A 453 12.44 -2.39 36.19
CA GLY A 453 12.88 -3.76 36.44
C GLY A 453 13.17 -4.54 35.16
N GLN A 454 13.48 -5.83 35.31
CA GLN A 454 13.70 -6.70 34.15
C GLN A 454 12.40 -7.04 33.42
N PHE A 455 12.47 -7.09 32.09
CA PHE A 455 11.35 -7.41 31.21
C PHE A 455 11.70 -8.60 30.30
N GLN A 456 10.82 -9.61 30.27
CA GLN A 456 10.91 -10.75 29.38
C GLN A 456 10.15 -10.48 28.07
N SER A 457 10.77 -10.73 26.92
CA SER A 457 10.12 -10.62 25.61
C SER A 457 9.05 -11.71 25.44
N LEU A 458 7.87 -11.30 24.96
CA LEU A 458 6.76 -12.18 24.59
C LEU A 458 6.67 -12.41 23.07
N GLY A 459 7.44 -11.65 22.29
CA GLY A 459 7.48 -11.74 20.84
C GLY A 459 7.69 -10.40 20.16
N ALA A 460 8.30 -10.46 18.98
CA ALA A 460 8.39 -9.38 18.02
C ALA A 460 7.35 -9.59 16.91
N PHE A 461 6.70 -8.52 16.49
CA PHE A 461 5.57 -8.54 15.58
C PHE A 461 5.74 -7.48 14.50
N THR A 462 5.18 -7.77 13.32
CA THR A 462 5.21 -6.88 12.16
C THR A 462 3.78 -6.58 11.72
N THR A 463 3.40 -5.31 11.71
CA THR A 463 2.12 -4.84 11.16
C THR A 463 2.15 -4.84 9.64
N GLN A 464 0.98 -4.85 9.04
CA GLN A 464 0.79 -4.56 7.63
C GLN A 464 0.54 -3.06 7.43
N ASN A 465 1.07 -2.48 6.36
CA ASN A 465 0.80 -1.07 6.02
C ASN A 465 -0.54 -0.90 5.29
N THR A 466 -1.58 -1.54 5.80
CA THR A 466 -2.92 -1.54 5.25
C THR A 466 -3.94 -1.43 6.37
N LYS A 467 -5.03 -0.73 6.12
CA LYS A 467 -6.13 -0.62 7.07
C LYS A 467 -6.94 -1.91 7.04
N VAL A 468 -7.05 -2.59 8.18
CA VAL A 468 -8.07 -3.63 8.40
C VAL A 468 -9.42 -2.94 8.55
N MET A 469 -10.44 -3.38 7.84
CA MET A 469 -11.74 -2.73 7.87
C MET A 469 -12.69 -3.44 8.85
N PRO A 470 -13.62 -2.69 9.49
CA PRO A 470 -13.89 -1.26 9.29
C PRO A 470 -13.05 -0.33 10.18
N ASP A 471 -12.39 -0.86 11.20
CA ASP A 471 -11.96 -0.08 12.37
C ASP A 471 -10.44 0.02 12.54
N GLY A 472 -9.65 -0.53 11.62
CA GLY A 472 -8.19 -0.39 11.57
C GLY A 472 -7.41 -1.34 12.48
N TRP A 473 -8.05 -2.22 13.26
CA TRP A 473 -7.33 -3.01 14.25
C TRP A 473 -6.67 -4.26 13.64
N GLN A 474 -5.36 -4.39 13.88
CA GLN A 474 -4.59 -5.59 13.58
C GLN A 474 -4.27 -6.32 14.89
N ALA A 475 -4.64 -7.60 14.98
CA ALA A 475 -4.46 -8.41 16.18
C ALA A 475 -3.23 -9.32 16.08
N PHE A 476 -2.50 -9.43 17.18
CA PHE A 476 -1.30 -10.24 17.34
C PHE A 476 -1.44 -11.08 18.61
N THR A 477 -1.08 -12.36 18.54
CA THR A 477 -1.21 -13.30 19.66
C THR A 477 0.14 -13.83 20.09
N PHE A 478 0.25 -14.21 21.36
CA PHE A 478 1.43 -14.81 21.97
C PHE A 478 1.00 -15.74 23.11
N ALA A 479 1.96 -16.49 23.67
CA ALA A 479 1.67 -17.41 24.76
C ALA A 479 1.05 -16.67 25.97
N PRO A 480 -0.07 -17.17 26.54
CA PRO A 480 -0.67 -16.57 27.72
C PRO A 480 0.36 -16.36 28.83
N THR A 481 0.50 -15.11 29.27
CA THR A 481 1.53 -14.69 30.23
C THR A 481 0.88 -13.92 31.37
N THR A 482 1.33 -14.16 32.60
CA THR A 482 0.87 -13.43 33.79
C THR A 482 1.95 -12.51 34.32
N ALA A 483 1.66 -11.21 34.43
CA ALA A 483 2.62 -10.21 34.92
C ALA A 483 1.93 -8.97 35.52
N LYS A 484 2.68 -8.13 36.24
CA LYS A 484 2.21 -6.84 36.78
C LYS A 484 2.36 -5.66 35.83
N TYR A 485 3.32 -5.76 34.90
CA TYR A 485 3.64 -4.72 33.94
C TYR A 485 3.74 -5.30 32.54
N VAL A 486 3.34 -4.51 31.55
CA VAL A 486 3.58 -4.76 30.14
C VAL A 486 4.36 -3.59 29.55
N LYS A 487 5.36 -3.92 28.72
CA LYS A 487 6.11 -2.94 27.94
C LYS A 487 5.87 -3.17 26.46
N VAL A 488 5.56 -2.13 25.72
CA VAL A 488 5.42 -2.16 24.26
C VAL A 488 6.47 -1.24 23.67
N SER A 489 7.35 -1.83 22.85
CA SER A 489 8.49 -1.14 22.24
C SER A 489 8.26 -1.00 20.75
N PHE A 490 8.19 0.23 20.26
CA PHE A 490 8.07 0.53 18.83
C PHE A 490 9.47 0.56 18.19
N LYS A 491 9.72 -0.32 17.21
CA LYS A 491 11.06 -0.56 16.66
C LYS A 491 11.30 0.13 15.32
N THR A 492 10.39 -0.04 14.35
CA THR A 492 10.58 0.46 12.98
C THR A 492 9.28 0.98 12.36
N ALA A 493 9.41 1.72 11.27
CA ALA A 493 8.31 2.10 10.38
C ALA A 493 8.43 1.38 9.02
N HIS A 494 7.43 1.54 8.15
CA HIS A 494 7.51 1.06 6.76
C HIS A 494 8.48 1.89 5.89
N SER A 495 8.96 3.03 6.40
CA SER A 495 10.03 3.86 5.86
C SER A 495 11.21 3.94 6.82
N ASN A 496 12.32 4.53 6.37
CA ASN A 496 13.50 4.80 7.20
C ASN A 496 13.42 6.15 7.95
N SER A 497 12.21 6.70 8.12
CA SER A 497 11.97 7.99 8.79
C SER A 497 11.55 7.79 10.25
N TYR A 498 10.62 8.60 10.76
CA TYR A 498 10.06 8.44 12.10
C TYR A 498 8.96 7.37 12.15
N ILE A 499 8.77 6.80 13.34
CA ILE A 499 7.71 5.83 13.63
C ILE A 499 6.44 6.59 14.02
N ARG A 500 5.32 6.27 13.37
CA ARG A 500 3.97 6.76 13.69
C ARG A 500 3.17 5.63 14.33
N GLY A 501 3.10 5.64 15.65
CA GLY A 501 2.27 4.71 16.42
C GLY A 501 0.89 5.28 16.71
N HIS A 502 -0.16 4.51 16.48
CA HIS A 502 -1.52 4.87 16.87
C HIS A 502 -1.93 4.11 18.12
N ARG A 503 -3.22 3.81 18.29
CA ARG A 503 -3.77 3.19 19.49
C ARG A 503 -3.34 1.72 19.63
N ILE A 504 -3.27 1.27 20.88
CA ILE A 504 -3.07 -0.14 21.23
C ILE A 504 -4.15 -0.62 22.20
N ARG A 505 -4.42 -1.92 22.18
CA ARG A 505 -5.28 -2.62 23.16
C ARG A 505 -4.61 -3.92 23.57
N LEU A 506 -4.81 -4.36 24.80
CA LEU A 506 -4.27 -5.63 25.29
C LEU A 506 -5.38 -6.43 25.93
N PHE A 507 -5.61 -7.64 25.45
CA PHE A 507 -6.72 -8.48 25.90
C PHE A 507 -6.27 -9.54 26.89
N GLY A 508 -6.98 -9.60 28.00
CA GLY A 508 -6.69 -10.53 29.09
C GLY A 508 -7.67 -10.43 30.26
N LYS A 509 -7.23 -10.94 31.40
CA LYS A 509 -7.98 -10.99 32.67
C LYS A 509 -7.08 -10.53 33.81
N ILE A 510 -7.57 -9.60 34.64
CA ILE A 510 -6.89 -9.18 35.87
C ILE A 510 -7.10 -10.26 36.93
N ASP A 511 -6.05 -10.59 37.69
CA ASP A 511 -6.17 -11.48 38.83
C ASP A 511 -6.76 -10.72 40.03
N ASP A 512 -8.08 -10.69 40.12
CA ASP A 512 -8.80 -9.97 41.18
C ASP A 512 -8.52 -10.54 42.58
N ALA A 513 -8.12 -11.81 42.69
CA ALA A 513 -7.81 -12.46 43.95
C ALA A 513 -6.42 -12.07 44.49
N ALA A 514 -5.52 -11.60 43.63
CA ALA A 514 -4.22 -11.09 44.06
C ALA A 514 -4.38 -9.83 44.93
N PRO A 515 -3.59 -9.70 46.02
CA PRO A 515 -3.55 -8.47 46.79
C PRO A 515 -3.11 -7.32 45.88
N ALA A 516 -3.74 -6.15 46.05
CA ALA A 516 -3.28 -4.93 45.38
C ALA A 516 -1.80 -4.72 45.72
N ALA A 517 -1.03 -4.18 44.76
CA ALA A 517 0.35 -3.82 45.05
C ALA A 517 0.35 -2.85 46.24
N GLU A 518 1.19 -3.11 47.24
CA GLU A 518 1.46 -2.12 48.27
C GLU A 518 1.89 -0.85 47.55
N LYS A 519 1.10 0.23 47.67
CA LYS A 519 1.54 1.53 47.16
C LYS A 519 2.89 1.78 47.83
N ALA A 520 3.94 1.88 47.04
CA ALA A 520 5.23 2.36 47.55
C ALA A 520 4.90 3.61 48.38
N PRO A 521 5.31 3.68 49.66
CA PRO A 521 4.95 4.79 50.51
C PRO A 521 5.37 6.06 49.78
N ALA A 522 4.39 6.88 49.42
CA ALA A 522 4.68 8.17 48.85
C ALA A 522 5.51 8.90 49.90
N ILE A 523 6.77 9.23 49.59
CA ILE A 523 7.57 10.10 50.44
C ILE A 523 6.88 11.47 50.37
N ALA A 524 5.97 11.69 51.31
CA ALA A 524 5.31 12.97 51.50
C ALA A 524 6.35 13.95 52.03
N GLY A 525 6.47 15.10 51.40
CA GLY A 525 7.41 16.12 51.82
C GLY A 525 7.37 17.31 50.87
N THR A 526 7.78 18.45 51.40
CA THR A 526 7.87 19.68 50.62
C THR A 526 9.17 19.68 49.85
N ASP A 527 9.14 20.13 48.59
CA ASP A 527 10.38 20.43 47.87
C ASP A 527 11.02 21.69 48.47
N ILE A 528 12.00 21.49 49.35
CA ILE A 528 12.68 22.58 50.07
C ILE A 528 13.79 23.23 49.23
N LEU A 529 14.11 22.69 48.05
CA LEU A 529 15.05 23.30 47.11
C LEU A 529 14.37 24.34 46.21
N LYS A 530 13.05 24.19 45.97
CA LYS A 530 12.27 25.11 45.16
C LYS A 530 12.43 26.57 45.63
N GLN A 531 12.64 27.48 44.69
CA GLN A 531 12.86 28.90 44.99
C GLN A 531 11.69 29.52 45.75
N SER A 532 10.44 29.16 45.42
CA SER A 532 9.25 29.62 46.14
C SER A 532 9.21 29.17 47.61
N ASN A 533 9.95 28.11 47.96
CA ASN A 533 10.08 27.60 49.32
C ASN A 533 11.36 28.09 50.01
N GLY A 534 12.13 28.97 49.36
CA GLY A 534 13.30 29.65 49.92
C GLY A 534 14.64 28.99 49.58
N GLY A 535 14.67 27.98 48.71
CA GLY A 535 15.93 27.43 48.22
C GLY A 535 16.66 28.43 47.31
N MET A 536 17.98 28.56 47.49
CA MET A 536 18.80 29.57 46.80
C MET A 536 20.06 28.94 46.22
N LEU A 537 20.26 29.10 44.91
CA LEU A 537 21.50 28.73 44.24
C LEU A 537 22.62 29.70 44.65
N LEU A 538 23.70 29.18 45.22
CA LEU A 538 24.85 29.96 45.72
C LEU A 538 26.04 29.89 44.77
N VAL A 539 26.28 28.73 44.18
CA VAL A 539 27.42 28.46 43.30
C VAL A 539 26.95 27.65 42.11
N SER A 540 27.30 28.08 40.91
CA SER A 540 27.09 27.32 39.69
C SER A 540 28.21 27.59 38.67
N PRO A 541 28.38 26.71 37.67
CA PRO A 541 29.30 26.96 36.57
C PRO A 541 28.84 28.07 35.62
N ASN A 542 27.54 28.32 35.55
CA ASN A 542 26.91 29.35 34.71
C ASN A 542 25.47 29.68 35.17
N ASP A 543 24.86 30.67 34.54
CA ASP A 543 23.52 31.17 34.89
C ASP A 543 22.38 30.20 34.56
N GLU A 544 22.59 29.21 33.68
CA GLU A 544 21.54 28.25 33.29
C GLU A 544 21.07 27.41 34.48
N TRP A 545 21.94 27.19 35.48
CA TRP A 545 21.62 26.43 36.68
C TRP A 545 20.52 27.08 37.53
N THR A 546 20.25 28.38 37.35
CA THR A 546 19.14 29.07 38.03
C THR A 546 17.77 28.51 37.67
N LYS A 547 17.64 27.86 36.51
CA LYS A 547 16.39 27.21 36.06
C LYS A 547 16.09 25.92 36.84
N LEU A 548 17.11 25.30 37.42
CA LEU A 548 17.00 23.96 38.02
C LEU A 548 16.17 23.90 39.30
N ASN A 549 15.76 25.04 39.87
CA ASN A 549 14.87 25.06 41.05
C ASN A 549 13.82 26.18 40.98
N ASP A 550 13.55 26.74 39.80
CA ASP A 550 12.67 27.90 39.64
C ASP A 550 11.17 27.54 39.52
N GLY A 551 10.83 26.25 39.44
CA GLY A 551 9.45 25.79 39.33
C GLY A 551 8.89 25.66 37.93
N LYS A 552 9.64 26.00 36.87
CA LYS A 552 9.11 26.04 35.50
C LYS A 552 9.43 24.81 34.67
N GLY A 553 10.46 24.05 35.05
CA GLY A 553 10.90 22.88 34.28
C GLY A 553 11.49 23.23 32.90
N ASP A 554 12.03 24.44 32.75
CA ASP A 554 12.71 24.85 31.51
C ASP A 554 14.05 24.12 31.36
N ARG A 555 14.46 23.86 30.11
CA ARG A 555 15.76 23.23 29.84
C ARG A 555 16.90 24.15 30.25
N ALA A 556 17.77 23.67 31.14
CA ALA A 556 19.08 24.22 31.42
C ALA A 556 20.13 23.48 30.57
N THR A 557 20.79 24.20 29.67
CA THR A 557 21.93 23.62 28.93
C THR A 557 23.15 23.67 29.82
N THR A 558 23.53 22.52 30.38
CA THR A 558 24.63 22.39 31.33
C THR A 558 25.79 21.58 30.73
N TYR A 559 26.98 21.76 31.27
CA TYR A 559 28.07 20.81 31.08
C TYR A 559 28.27 20.09 32.41
N SER A 560 29.18 19.11 32.46
CA SER A 560 29.63 18.56 33.75
C SER A 560 30.03 19.70 34.68
N GLY A 561 29.55 19.67 35.92
CA GLY A 561 29.75 20.78 36.83
C GLY A 561 28.97 20.65 38.12
N GLN A 562 29.26 21.54 39.06
CA GLN A 562 28.75 21.50 40.42
C GLN A 562 27.88 22.72 40.72
N GLY A 563 26.66 22.47 41.16
CA GLY A 563 25.77 23.48 41.72
C GLY A 563 25.64 23.31 43.23
N ILE A 564 25.62 24.40 43.98
CA ILE A 564 25.46 24.39 45.43
C ILE A 564 24.28 25.27 45.80
N TRP A 565 23.35 24.72 46.58
CA TRP A 565 22.19 25.43 47.08
C TRP A 565 22.19 25.48 48.60
N ALA A 566 21.67 26.59 49.12
CA ALA A 566 21.22 26.71 50.50
C ALA A 566 19.71 26.55 50.60
N PHE A 567 19.26 26.08 51.76
CA PHE A 567 17.84 26.07 52.12
C PHE A 567 17.38 27.42 52.68
N LYS A 568 16.08 27.55 52.92
CA LYS A 568 15.45 28.79 53.39
C LYS A 568 16.17 29.40 54.60
N GLY A 569 16.69 30.61 54.42
CA GLY A 569 17.42 31.35 55.45
C GLY A 569 18.75 30.73 55.87
N GLU A 570 19.35 29.90 55.01
CA GLU A 570 20.59 29.14 55.29
C GLU A 570 20.51 28.25 56.55
N LYS A 571 19.29 27.87 56.92
CA LYS A 571 19.05 26.97 58.06
C LYS A 571 19.30 25.52 57.67
N PRO A 572 19.72 24.66 58.62
CA PRO A 572 19.78 23.24 58.39
C PRO A 572 18.42 22.69 57.95
N ALA A 573 18.43 21.71 57.06
CA ALA A 573 17.24 20.97 56.66
C ALA A 573 17.48 19.47 56.80
N THR A 574 16.39 18.73 57.06
CA THR A 574 16.37 17.28 57.11
C THR A 574 15.62 16.73 55.90
N PHE A 575 16.24 15.83 55.13
CA PHE A 575 15.69 15.30 53.88
C PHE A 575 16.17 13.88 53.60
N GLU A 576 15.43 13.16 52.76
CA GLU A 576 15.66 11.72 52.49
C GLU A 576 15.46 11.32 51.02
N ALA A 577 15.16 12.30 50.15
CA ALA A 577 15.09 12.07 48.72
C ALA A 577 15.43 13.33 47.91
N VAL A 578 15.88 13.11 46.69
CA VAL A 578 15.97 14.12 45.64
C VAL A 578 15.13 13.70 44.44
N ASP A 579 14.58 14.68 43.75
CA ASP A 579 13.81 14.48 42.53
C ASP A 579 14.54 15.10 41.34
N VAL A 580 14.51 14.42 40.19
CA VAL A 580 15.05 14.93 38.92
C VAL A 580 13.94 14.89 37.88
N LEU A 581 13.64 16.03 37.27
CA LEU A 581 12.67 16.12 36.19
C LEU A 581 13.27 15.61 34.87
N VAL A 582 12.67 14.56 34.31
CA VAL A 582 12.90 14.07 32.95
C VAL A 582 11.59 14.23 32.17
N PRO A 583 11.39 15.36 31.46
CA PRO A 583 10.09 15.69 30.88
C PRO A 583 9.79 14.92 29.59
N HIS A 584 10.81 14.37 28.93
CA HIS A 584 10.75 13.50 27.76
C HIS A 584 12.10 12.83 27.53
N THR A 585 12.14 11.74 26.75
CA THR A 585 13.38 11.13 26.26
C THR A 585 14.10 12.11 25.32
N ASP A 586 15.36 12.39 25.62
CA ASP A 586 16.23 13.25 24.83
C ASP A 586 17.67 12.75 24.97
N SER A 587 18.45 12.80 23.88
CA SER A 587 19.83 12.28 23.90
C SER A 587 20.73 13.01 24.89
N TYR A 588 20.37 14.21 25.34
CA TYR A 588 21.20 15.04 26.21
C TYR A 588 20.79 14.98 27.68
N ASN A 589 19.71 14.26 28.03
CA ASN A 589 19.26 14.18 29.42
C ASN A 589 20.39 13.76 30.38
N LEU A 590 20.35 14.33 31.59
CA LEU A 590 21.22 13.92 32.69
C LEU A 590 21.14 12.41 32.88
N LYS A 591 22.30 11.75 32.95
CA LYS A 591 22.41 10.32 33.19
C LYS A 591 22.94 10.06 34.59
N GLU A 592 24.15 10.50 34.89
CA GLU A 592 24.79 10.22 36.17
C GLU A 592 25.09 11.51 36.93
N PHE A 593 24.72 11.55 38.20
CA PHE A 593 25.00 12.67 39.09
C PHE A 593 25.29 12.19 40.51
N GLU A 594 26.08 12.97 41.22
CA GLU A 594 26.39 12.76 42.63
C GLU A 594 25.72 13.84 43.48
N VAL A 595 25.19 13.44 44.62
CA VAL A 595 24.64 14.38 45.61
C VAL A 595 25.58 14.41 46.80
N LEU A 596 25.91 15.63 47.25
CA LEU A 596 26.76 15.86 48.41
C LEU A 596 26.13 16.89 49.35
N VAL A 597 26.50 16.87 50.62
CA VAL A 597 25.96 17.75 51.65
C VAL A 597 27.07 18.38 52.49
N GLY A 598 26.84 19.57 53.05
CA GLY A 598 27.81 20.27 53.91
C GLY A 598 27.17 21.31 54.83
N ASP A 599 27.92 21.74 55.84
CA ASP A 599 27.45 22.69 56.88
C ASP A 599 28.35 23.93 57.05
N ASP A 600 29.58 23.89 56.55
CA ASP A 600 30.62 24.90 56.78
C ASP A 600 30.55 26.10 55.82
N GLY A 601 29.67 26.05 54.81
CA GLY A 601 29.52 27.08 53.78
C GLY A 601 29.66 26.54 52.35
N PRO A 602 29.41 27.38 51.32
CA PRO A 602 29.44 26.96 49.91
C PRO A 602 30.84 26.54 49.41
N THR A 603 31.91 27.02 50.04
CA THR A 603 33.30 26.61 49.74
C THR A 603 33.87 25.61 50.76
N GLY A 604 33.03 25.14 51.69
CA GLY A 604 33.41 24.22 52.75
C GLY A 604 33.54 22.76 52.29
N ASN A 605 33.70 21.87 53.25
CA ASN A 605 33.77 20.43 52.98
C ASN A 605 32.38 19.86 52.68
N PHE A 606 32.29 19.02 51.65
CA PHE A 606 31.06 18.31 51.29
C PHE A 606 31.28 16.80 51.40
N LYS A 607 30.30 16.11 51.97
CA LYS A 607 30.26 14.65 52.05
C LYS A 607 29.27 14.08 51.03
N SER A 608 29.71 13.12 50.24
CA SER A 608 28.84 12.40 49.31
C SER A 608 27.78 11.59 50.06
N ILE A 609 26.54 11.66 49.59
CA ILE A 609 25.42 10.83 50.06
C ILE A 609 25.05 9.74 49.05
N GLY A 610 25.61 9.79 47.83
CA GLY A 610 25.44 8.77 46.81
C GLY A 610 25.63 9.31 45.39
N THR A 611 25.88 8.37 44.47
CA THR A 611 25.84 8.58 43.02
C THR A 611 24.60 7.90 42.48
N PHE A 612 23.87 8.59 41.63
CA PHE A 612 22.57 8.19 41.11
C PHE A 612 22.57 8.20 39.58
N THR A 613 21.74 7.34 38.99
CA THR A 613 21.55 7.27 37.55
C THR A 613 20.10 7.56 37.20
N ALA A 614 19.85 8.63 36.45
CA ALA A 614 18.55 8.96 35.89
C ALA A 614 18.33 8.24 34.56
N GLU A 615 17.15 7.63 34.43
CA GLU A 615 16.72 6.94 33.23
C GLU A 615 16.33 7.95 32.13
N ASN A 616 16.59 7.63 30.87
CA ASN A 616 16.27 8.54 29.76
C ASN A 616 14.81 8.42 29.29
N ILE A 617 13.87 8.49 30.22
CA ILE A 617 12.45 8.25 29.95
C ILE A 617 11.59 8.95 31.01
N LYS A 618 10.40 9.41 30.60
CA LYS A 618 9.49 10.12 31.48
C LYS A 618 8.77 9.12 32.41
N VAL A 619 8.82 9.37 33.71
CA VAL A 619 7.94 8.70 34.70
C VAL A 619 6.64 9.48 34.80
N MET A 620 5.50 8.81 34.66
CA MET A 620 4.20 9.48 34.59
C MET A 620 3.63 9.79 35.98
N PRO A 621 2.84 10.88 36.13
CA PRO A 621 2.42 11.82 35.09
C PRO A 621 3.37 13.04 34.92
N ASN A 622 4.24 13.30 35.89
CA ASN A 622 4.92 14.61 36.00
C ASN A 622 6.39 14.60 35.53
N GLY A 623 6.95 13.44 35.20
CA GLY A 623 8.33 13.29 34.73
C GLY A 623 9.38 13.25 35.82
N TYR A 624 9.02 13.36 37.10
CA TYR A 624 9.99 13.34 38.18
C TYR A 624 10.43 11.91 38.52
N GLN A 625 11.73 11.69 38.45
CA GLN A 625 12.40 10.49 38.95
C GLN A 625 12.91 10.77 40.36
N ARG A 626 12.46 9.96 41.32
CA ARG A 626 12.81 10.11 42.74
C ARG A 626 13.93 9.16 43.14
N PHE A 627 14.94 9.71 43.81
CA PHE A 627 16.07 8.98 44.35
C PHE A 627 16.10 9.11 45.86
N THR A 628 16.04 7.98 46.56
CA THR A 628 15.92 7.94 48.02
C THR A 628 17.22 7.49 48.67
N PHE A 629 17.50 8.01 49.86
CA PHE A 629 18.69 7.68 50.64
C PHE A 629 18.38 7.79 52.14
N PRO A 630 19.22 7.24 53.04
CA PRO A 630 19.02 7.40 54.48
C PRO A 630 18.90 8.88 54.85
N LYS A 631 17.96 9.22 55.74
CA LYS A 631 17.70 10.61 56.16
C LYS A 631 18.97 11.35 56.57
N VAL A 632 19.18 12.53 55.99
CA VAL A 632 20.35 13.40 56.18
C VAL A 632 19.91 14.75 56.72
N LYS A 633 20.74 15.38 57.55
CA LYS A 633 20.60 16.77 58.00
C LYS A 633 21.81 17.59 57.53
N ALA A 634 21.59 18.71 56.86
CA ALA A 634 22.65 19.61 56.38
C ALA A 634 22.12 21.02 56.06
N LYS A 635 22.99 22.03 56.03
CA LYS A 635 22.66 23.41 55.58
C LYS A 635 22.74 23.61 54.07
N TYR A 636 23.65 22.91 53.40
CA TYR A 636 23.91 23.06 51.97
C TYR A 636 23.85 21.70 51.28
N ILE A 637 23.33 21.70 50.05
CA ILE A 637 23.31 20.55 49.15
C ILE A 637 24.06 20.90 47.87
N LYS A 638 24.82 19.94 47.35
CA LYS A 638 25.57 20.04 46.11
C LYS A 638 25.14 18.94 45.16
N PHE A 639 24.81 19.31 43.93
CA PHE A 639 24.64 18.38 42.82
C PHE A 639 25.85 18.48 41.91
N ASP A 640 26.50 17.35 41.66
CA ASP A 640 27.64 17.22 40.75
C ASP A 640 27.24 16.35 39.55
N PHE A 641 26.99 16.99 38.41
CA PHE A 641 26.60 16.30 37.18
C PHE A 641 27.83 15.67 36.52
N LYS A 642 27.81 14.33 36.38
CA LYS A 642 28.92 13.55 35.85
C LYS A 642 28.78 13.28 34.35
N THR A 643 27.65 12.69 33.94
CA THR A 643 27.43 12.29 32.54
C THR A 643 25.99 12.55 32.08
N GLY A 644 25.83 12.76 30.77
CA GLY A 644 24.54 12.74 30.09
C GLY A 644 24.41 11.51 29.19
N TRP A 645 23.23 11.30 28.62
CA TRP A 645 23.00 10.21 27.65
C TRP A 645 23.64 10.45 26.27
N GLY A 646 24.27 11.61 26.06
CA GLY A 646 24.80 12.07 24.78
C GLY A 646 26.03 12.96 24.95
N SER A 647 26.27 13.88 24.02
CA SER A 647 27.51 14.67 23.97
C SER A 647 27.60 15.82 24.97
N TYR A 648 26.49 16.25 25.57
CA TYR A 648 26.42 17.25 26.65
C TYR A 648 25.22 16.97 27.57
N ILE A 649 25.09 17.73 28.66
CA ILE A 649 24.13 17.47 29.73
C ILE A 649 23.00 18.54 29.72
N ALA A 650 21.78 18.11 29.47
CA ALA A 650 20.58 18.89 29.71
C ALA A 650 19.92 18.42 31.00
N ALA A 651 19.61 19.38 31.87
CA ALA A 651 18.79 19.16 33.06
C ALA A 651 17.63 20.17 33.06
N TYR A 652 16.57 19.89 33.82
CA TYR A 652 15.35 20.70 33.79
C TYR A 652 15.03 21.24 35.19
N GLU A 653 14.71 20.35 36.12
CA GLU A 653 14.38 20.72 37.49
C GLU A 653 14.89 19.67 38.48
N LEU A 654 15.37 20.13 39.62
CA LEU A 654 15.84 19.35 40.76
C LEU A 654 14.97 19.69 41.97
N GLY A 655 14.59 18.67 42.72
CA GLY A 655 13.85 18.82 43.97
C GLY A 655 14.59 18.16 45.14
N VAL A 656 14.36 18.66 46.35
CA VAL A 656 14.83 18.02 47.59
C VAL A 656 13.65 17.87 48.52
N ILE A 657 13.33 16.64 48.90
CA ILE A 657 12.12 16.33 49.67
C ILE A 657 12.46 16.24 51.15
N GLY A 658 11.96 17.21 51.92
CA GLY A 658 12.27 17.30 53.35
C GLY A 658 11.62 18.47 54.07
N THR A 659 12.24 18.90 55.17
CA THR A 659 11.80 19.99 56.04
C THR A 659 12.98 20.86 56.47
N VAL A 660 12.83 22.19 56.37
CA VAL A 660 13.78 23.16 56.92
C VAL A 660 13.51 23.37 58.40
N GLU A 661 14.55 23.47 59.23
CA GLU A 661 14.40 23.73 60.66
C GLU A 661 13.91 25.17 60.94
N GLU A 662 13.13 25.33 62.01
CA GLU A 662 12.45 26.60 62.33
C GLU A 662 13.34 27.77 62.72
#